data_AF-A0A8B9KD62-F1
#
_entry.id   AF-A0A8B9KD62-F1
#
_cell.length_a   1.000
_cell.length_b   1.000
_cell.length_c   1.000
_cell.angle_alpha   90.00
_cell.angle_beta   90.00
_cell.angle_gamma   90.00
#
_symmetry.space_group_name_H-M   'P 1'
#
loop_
_entity.id
_entity.type
_entity.pdbx_description
1 polymer ?
#
loop_
_entity_poly.entity_id
_entity_poly.type
_entity_poly.pdbx_seq_one_letter_code
_entity_poly.pdbx_strand_id
1 'polypeptide(L)'
;MLESCLVGKLLIQFWNRWFKLALFTTLNCNFLTFLFILFILQDSSESFHMATSPSRGSRRGDLTSSPGRDLPPFEDESEGLLGDNIPNEEEEEGDGEELIGNGMEMDYRAIPELDRYEEEGLDDEEDLSELSPGARAAAEEAMRRRDRDQGMGRMGRGLLYGYITSECVLCAFVNTDSEDEDDERPSKRRRRLAERAAEGAGAEGEDEEMIESIENLEDMKGHTVREWVSMAAPRLEIYHRFKNFLRTHVDEHGHNVFKERISDMCKENKESLLVNYEELASREHVLAYFLPEAPAEMLKIFDEAAKEVVLAMYPKYDRIAHEIHVRIGNLPLVEELRSLRQLHLNQLIRTSGVVTSCTGVLPQLGMVKYNCNKCSFILGPFFQSQNQEVKPGSCPECQSLGPFEINMEQTVYQNYQRITIQESPGKVAAGRLPRSKDAILLADLVDHCKPGDEIELTGIYHNNYDGSLNMANGFPVFATVILANHIARKDDRVAVAELTDEDVKAIVALSKDERIGERIFASIGPSIYGHEDIKRGLALALFGGEAKNPGGKHKVRGDINVLMCGDPGTAKSQFLKYVEKVASRAVFTTGQGASAVGLTAYVQRHPVTREWTLEAGALVLADRGVCLIDEFDKMNDQDRTSIHEAMEQQSISISKAGIVTSLQARCTVIAAANPIGGRYDPSLTFSENVDLTEPIVSRFDVLCVVRDTVDPVQDEMLARFVVGSHIKHHPSNKEGGVAGLEEVVLPNSSDVPLIPQELLRKYIIYAKERVRPKLNQMDQDKVARIYSDLRKESMATGSIPITVRHIESMIRMAEAHARMHLRDYVQEDDVNMAIRVMLESFIDTQKFSVMKSMRKTFARYLAFRRDNNELLLFILKQLVAEQVAYQRNRYGAQQDVIEIPEKDLVDKARQINIHNLSAFYDSDMFRSNKFSHDLKKKLIMQQF
;
A
#
# COMPACT_ATOMS: atom_id res chain seq x y z
N MET A 1 -2.33 59.65 6.30
CA MET A 1 -2.11 59.46 4.85
C MET A 1 -0.72 60.01 4.47
N LEU A 2 0.36 59.38 4.97
CA LEU A 2 1.73 59.85 4.70
C LEU A 2 2.79 58.73 4.86
N GLU A 3 2.65 57.85 5.84
CA GLU A 3 3.63 56.77 6.12
C GLU A 3 3.66 55.65 5.07
N SER A 4 2.52 55.36 4.41
CA SER A 4 2.39 54.34 3.36
C SER A 4 3.25 54.59 2.11
N CYS A 5 3.91 55.76 2.00
CA CYS A 5 4.69 56.18 0.83
C CYS A 5 6.21 56.00 1.00
N LEU A 6 6.71 55.68 2.21
CA LEU A 6 8.15 55.47 2.45
C LEU A 6 8.62 54.08 2.01
N VAL A 7 7.86 53.03 2.36
CA VAL A 7 8.25 51.62 2.12
C VAL A 7 8.46 51.34 0.63
N GLY A 8 7.59 51.88 -0.24
CA GLY A 8 7.70 51.72 -1.69
C GLY A 8 8.94 52.36 -2.34
N LYS A 9 9.65 53.27 -1.65
CA LYS A 9 10.84 53.93 -2.21
C LYS A 9 12.16 53.18 -1.97
N LEU A 10 12.27 52.38 -0.91
CA LEU A 10 13.50 51.58 -0.68
C LEU A 10 13.60 50.41 -1.68
N LEU A 11 12.50 49.69 -1.93
CA LEU A 11 12.46 48.55 -2.86
C LEU A 11 12.93 48.93 -4.29
N ILE A 12 12.56 50.12 -4.77
CA ILE A 12 12.95 50.62 -6.11
C ILE A 12 14.45 50.98 -6.20
N GLN A 13 15.11 51.32 -5.08
CA GLN A 13 16.55 51.59 -5.05
C GLN A 13 17.40 50.32 -5.04
N PHE A 14 16.95 49.23 -4.42
CA PHE A 14 17.67 47.94 -4.47
C PHE A 14 17.71 47.38 -5.90
N TRP A 15 16.56 47.32 -6.57
CA TRP A 15 16.42 46.74 -7.91
C TRP A 15 17.30 47.45 -8.97
N ASN A 16 17.41 48.79 -8.88
CA ASN A 16 18.27 49.59 -9.77
C ASN A 16 19.79 49.43 -9.53
N ARG A 17 20.20 48.77 -8.44
CA ARG A 17 21.63 48.58 -8.12
C ARG A 17 22.19 47.28 -8.68
N TRP A 18 21.39 46.21 -8.67
CA TRP A 18 21.73 44.91 -9.28
C TRP A 18 21.87 45.02 -10.81
N PHE A 19 20.90 45.67 -11.47
CA PHE A 19 20.85 45.79 -12.95
C PHE A 19 22.01 46.60 -13.58
N LYS A 20 22.90 47.19 -12.76
CA LYS A 20 24.08 47.93 -13.23
C LYS A 20 25.41 47.18 -13.10
N LEU A 21 25.45 46.01 -12.45
CA LEU A 21 26.69 45.23 -12.32
C LEU A 21 26.89 44.26 -13.50
N ALA A 22 25.82 43.64 -14.00
CA ALA A 22 25.84 42.60 -15.03
C ALA A 22 26.13 43.08 -16.48
N LEU A 23 26.48 44.35 -16.68
CA LEU A 23 26.47 45.02 -18.01
C LEU A 23 27.77 45.75 -18.37
N PHE A 24 28.89 45.41 -17.71
CA PHE A 24 30.17 46.13 -17.87
C PHE A 24 31.42 45.24 -18.06
N THR A 25 31.27 43.92 -18.16
CA THR A 25 32.39 42.95 -18.17
C THR A 25 32.58 42.17 -19.48
N THR A 26 31.79 42.46 -20.52
CA THR A 26 31.83 41.74 -21.82
C THR A 26 32.27 42.62 -23.00
N LEU A 27 33.20 43.57 -22.77
CA LEU A 27 33.62 44.51 -23.82
C LEU A 27 35.05 45.06 -23.63
N ASN A 28 36.08 44.23 -23.90
CA ASN A 28 37.36 44.65 -24.54
C ASN A 28 38.39 43.50 -24.74
N CYS A 29 39.45 43.81 -25.50
CA CYS A 29 40.73 43.08 -25.56
C CYS A 29 40.75 41.68 -26.20
N ASN A 30 40.13 41.57 -27.37
CA ASN A 30 40.65 40.67 -28.40
C ASN A 30 41.76 41.42 -29.18
N PHE A 31 43.06 41.24 -28.85
CA PHE A 31 44.19 41.75 -29.64
C PHE A 31 45.54 41.08 -29.29
N LEU A 32 46.45 41.00 -30.28
CA LEU A 32 47.82 40.45 -30.22
C LEU A 32 47.99 38.93 -30.01
N THR A 33 47.65 38.18 -31.07
CA THR A 33 48.54 37.11 -31.57
C THR A 33 49.90 37.68 -32.00
N PHE A 34 51.03 36.98 -31.74
CA PHE A 34 52.08 36.59 -32.74
C PHE A 34 53.36 35.99 -32.10
N LEU A 35 54.21 35.34 -32.93
CA LEU A 35 55.60 34.87 -32.67
C LEU A 35 55.73 33.72 -31.65
N PHE A 36 55.78 32.41 -31.99
CA PHE A 36 56.33 31.64 -33.15
C PHE A 36 57.83 31.27 -33.00
N ILE A 37 58.22 30.11 -33.55
CA ILE A 37 59.55 29.45 -33.68
C ILE A 37 59.83 28.38 -32.57
N LEU A 38 59.79 27.05 -32.81
CA LEU A 38 60.61 26.12 -33.65
C LEU A 38 62.02 25.80 -33.10
N PHE A 39 62.26 24.57 -32.59
CA PHE A 39 63.28 23.62 -33.11
C PHE A 39 63.48 22.27 -32.33
N ILE A 40 63.81 21.22 -33.11
CA ILE A 40 64.76 20.11 -32.86
C ILE A 40 64.45 18.90 -31.90
N LEU A 41 64.28 17.74 -32.55
CA LEU A 41 64.92 16.40 -32.42
C LEU A 41 65.16 15.69 -31.05
N GLN A 42 64.81 14.38 -31.06
CA GLN A 42 65.54 13.20 -30.54
C GLN A 42 65.88 13.11 -29.03
N ASP A 43 66.13 11.92 -28.44
CA ASP A 43 66.40 10.60 -29.04
C ASP A 43 65.73 9.41 -28.29
N SER A 44 66.15 8.20 -28.66
CA SER A 44 65.59 6.87 -28.45
C SER A 44 66.10 6.10 -27.20
N SER A 45 65.79 4.79 -27.15
CA SER A 45 66.28 3.74 -26.21
C SER A 45 65.55 3.59 -24.85
N GLU A 46 65.34 2.40 -24.27
CA GLU A 46 65.47 1.02 -24.81
C GLU A 46 64.61 -0.05 -24.08
N SER A 47 64.54 -1.24 -24.72
CA SER A 47 64.00 -2.55 -24.26
C SER A 47 64.60 -3.10 -22.94
N PHE A 48 64.07 -4.12 -22.23
CA PHE A 48 63.43 -5.41 -22.59
C PHE A 48 62.36 -5.85 -21.52
N HIS A 49 61.74 -7.05 -21.39
CA HIS A 49 61.90 -8.46 -21.87
C HIS A 49 60.48 -9.11 -22.02
N MET A 50 60.23 -10.19 -22.79
CA MET A 50 60.37 -11.66 -22.52
C MET A 50 59.78 -12.17 -21.18
N ALA A 51 59.08 -13.32 -21.07
CA ALA A 51 58.75 -14.46 -21.97
C ALA A 51 57.64 -15.34 -21.31
N THR A 52 56.92 -16.32 -21.90
CA THR A 52 56.61 -16.78 -23.29
C THR A 52 55.42 -17.79 -23.25
N SER A 53 54.82 -18.12 -24.40
CA SER A 53 53.66 -19.02 -24.68
C SER A 53 54.10 -20.52 -24.89
N PRO A 54 53.46 -21.48 -25.65
CA PRO A 54 52.16 -21.52 -26.39
C PRO A 54 51.36 -22.88 -26.52
N SER A 55 50.14 -22.79 -27.08
CA SER A 55 49.51 -23.67 -28.12
C SER A 55 48.93 -25.09 -27.86
N ARG A 56 47.69 -25.30 -28.37
CA ARG A 56 47.19 -26.33 -29.36
C ARG A 56 45.67 -26.57 -29.19
N GLY A 57 44.80 -26.76 -30.20
CA GLY A 57 44.90 -26.51 -31.66
C GLY A 57 44.03 -27.44 -32.55
N SER A 58 43.47 -26.91 -33.67
CA SER A 58 42.90 -27.65 -34.85
C SER A 58 41.49 -28.31 -34.68
N ARG A 59 40.58 -28.42 -35.69
CA ARG A 59 40.52 -28.04 -37.14
C ARG A 59 39.08 -28.14 -37.75
N ARG A 60 38.79 -27.30 -38.77
CA ARG A 60 38.03 -27.49 -40.06
C ARG A 60 36.67 -28.26 -40.12
N GLY A 61 35.75 -27.97 -41.05
CA GLY A 61 35.71 -26.96 -42.14
C GLY A 61 34.55 -27.15 -43.15
N ASP A 62 34.57 -26.40 -44.26
CA ASP A 62 33.75 -26.49 -45.51
C ASP A 62 32.25 -26.06 -45.45
N LEU A 63 31.59 -25.50 -46.49
CA LEU A 63 31.98 -24.86 -47.78
C LEU A 63 30.79 -24.05 -48.39
N THR A 64 31.03 -22.90 -49.06
CA THR A 64 30.20 -22.23 -50.13
C THR A 64 28.75 -21.76 -49.85
N SER A 65 28.13 -20.79 -50.54
CA SER A 65 28.59 -19.62 -51.34
C SER A 65 27.40 -18.72 -51.76
N SER A 66 27.54 -17.38 -51.74
CA SER A 66 26.73 -16.39 -52.51
C SER A 66 27.43 -15.01 -52.56
N PRO A 67 27.09 -14.08 -53.49
CA PRO A 67 28.00 -13.01 -53.93
C PRO A 67 27.70 -11.57 -53.44
N GLY A 68 28.68 -10.66 -53.57
CA GLY A 68 28.50 -9.19 -53.53
C GLY A 68 27.93 -8.63 -54.84
N ARG A 69 28.01 -7.34 -55.20
CA ARG A 69 28.79 -6.14 -54.75
C ARG A 69 27.99 -4.87 -55.16
N ASP A 70 28.23 -3.62 -54.76
CA ASP A 70 29.28 -2.95 -53.93
C ASP A 70 28.77 -1.56 -53.47
N LEU A 71 29.41 -0.93 -52.46
CA LEU A 71 29.67 0.53 -52.27
C LEU A 71 30.56 0.71 -50.99
N PRO A 72 31.17 1.88 -50.70
CA PRO A 72 32.54 1.94 -50.17
C PRO A 72 32.71 1.70 -48.65
N PRO A 73 33.95 1.43 -48.19
CA PRO A 73 34.30 1.44 -46.78
C PRO A 73 34.25 2.86 -46.21
N PHE A 74 33.87 2.98 -44.94
CA PHE A 74 34.23 4.14 -44.11
C PHE A 74 35.64 3.96 -43.56
N GLU A 75 36.29 5.08 -43.24
CA GLU A 75 37.67 5.14 -42.75
C GLU A 75 37.73 4.95 -41.22
N ASP A 76 38.82 4.39 -40.71
CA ASP A 76 39.06 4.21 -39.28
C ASP A 76 39.50 5.55 -38.63
N GLU A 77 38.61 6.19 -37.85
CA GLU A 77 39.00 7.24 -36.90
C GLU A 77 38.98 6.68 -35.46
N SER A 78 40.12 6.11 -35.03
CA SER A 78 40.28 5.55 -33.68
C SER A 78 41.50 6.09 -32.93
N GLU A 79 41.75 7.40 -32.98
CA GLU A 79 42.64 8.08 -32.02
C GLU A 79 42.33 9.59 -31.99
N GLY A 80 41.80 10.12 -30.86
CA GLY A 80 41.49 11.55 -30.80
C GLY A 80 40.52 12.08 -29.74
N LEU A 81 40.51 11.58 -28.50
CA LEU A 81 39.94 12.32 -27.35
C LEU A 81 40.41 11.77 -25.98
N LEU A 82 41.59 12.23 -25.56
CA LEU A 82 42.01 12.27 -24.15
C LEU A 82 42.22 13.76 -23.80
N GLY A 83 41.61 14.22 -22.73
CA GLY A 83 41.75 15.60 -22.25
C GLY A 83 40.44 16.17 -21.70
N ASP A 84 40.47 16.62 -20.46
CA ASP A 84 39.32 17.19 -19.74
C ASP A 84 38.77 18.46 -20.40
N ASN A 85 37.44 18.63 -20.36
CA ASN A 85 36.75 19.84 -19.90
C ASN A 85 35.24 19.56 -19.91
N ILE A 86 34.62 19.49 -18.73
CA ILE A 86 33.16 19.36 -18.57
C ILE A 86 32.56 20.78 -18.51
N PRO A 87 31.44 21.06 -19.21
CA PRO A 87 30.72 22.32 -19.03
C PRO A 87 30.07 22.37 -17.64
N ASN A 88 30.26 23.46 -16.89
CA ASN A 88 29.38 23.76 -15.76
C ASN A 88 28.02 24.20 -16.31
N GLU A 89 26.95 23.52 -15.92
CA GLU A 89 25.60 24.09 -15.92
C GLU A 89 25.29 24.59 -14.51
N GLU A 90 24.58 25.70 -14.41
CA GLU A 90 24.35 26.44 -13.16
C GLU A 90 23.03 26.00 -12.52
N GLU A 91 23.07 25.40 -11.31
CA GLU A 91 21.90 25.25 -10.44
C GLU A 91 21.93 26.28 -9.30
N GLU A 92 20.75 26.71 -8.85
CA GLU A 92 20.56 27.88 -7.99
C GLU A 92 20.70 27.55 -6.49
N GLU A 93 21.91 27.63 -5.92
CA GLU A 93 22.09 27.62 -4.46
C GLU A 93 21.63 28.95 -3.83
N GLY A 94 20.37 29.00 -3.41
CA GLY A 94 19.79 30.11 -2.65
C GLY A 94 20.01 29.99 -1.13
N ASP A 95 20.58 31.03 -0.53
CA ASP A 95 20.64 31.31 0.91
C ASP A 95 21.23 30.20 1.82
N GLY A 96 22.48 29.82 1.55
CA GLY A 96 23.38 29.20 2.54
C GLY A 96 24.57 30.12 2.87
N GLU A 97 24.70 30.58 4.12
CA GLU A 97 25.89 31.33 4.54
C GLU A 97 27.09 30.36 4.75
N GLU A 98 28.25 30.66 4.15
CA GLU A 98 29.46 29.82 4.19
C GLU A 98 30.11 29.77 5.59
N LEU A 99 29.57 28.93 6.48
CA LEU A 99 30.02 28.70 7.86
C LEU A 99 31.47 28.19 8.03
N ILE A 100 32.21 27.95 6.94
CA ILE A 100 33.60 27.44 6.95
C ILE A 100 34.52 28.25 6.01
N GLY A 101 34.23 29.54 5.82
CA GLY A 101 35.14 30.48 5.15
C GLY A 101 36.32 30.94 6.02
N ASN A 102 37.22 31.74 5.45
CA ASN A 102 38.42 32.29 6.13
C ASN A 102 38.12 33.31 7.27
N GLY A 103 36.88 33.38 7.77
CA GLY A 103 36.47 34.27 8.86
C GLY A 103 36.71 33.71 10.26
N MET A 104 36.98 32.40 10.41
CA MET A 104 37.02 31.69 11.69
C MET A 104 38.00 32.27 12.72
N GLU A 105 39.07 32.96 12.30
CA GLU A 105 40.02 33.64 13.22
C GLU A 105 39.47 34.93 13.85
N MET A 106 38.30 35.43 13.43
CA MET A 106 37.69 36.63 14.03
C MET A 106 36.84 36.33 15.28
N ASP A 107 36.20 35.15 15.34
CA ASP A 107 35.31 34.79 16.45
C ASP A 107 36.07 34.43 17.74
N TYR A 108 37.34 34.03 17.63
CA TYR A 108 38.23 33.74 18.77
C TYR A 108 38.87 35.00 19.40
N ARG A 109 38.35 36.20 19.13
CA ARG A 109 38.83 37.44 19.75
C ARG A 109 38.09 37.69 21.07
N ALA A 110 38.79 37.47 22.18
CA ALA A 110 38.28 37.73 23.53
C ALA A 110 37.68 39.15 23.66
N ILE A 111 36.50 39.25 24.29
CA ILE A 111 35.75 40.51 24.45
C ILE A 111 35.80 40.88 25.94
N PRO A 112 36.63 41.87 26.35
CA PRO A 112 36.91 42.13 27.77
C PRO A 112 35.72 42.61 28.64
N GLU A 113 34.58 42.86 28.00
CA GLU A 113 33.32 43.30 28.61
C GLU A 113 32.32 42.14 28.84
N LEU A 114 32.57 40.96 28.25
CA LEU A 114 31.73 39.76 28.40
C LEU A 114 32.45 38.62 29.12
N ASP A 115 33.78 38.51 29.00
CA ASP A 115 34.60 37.51 29.71
C ASP A 115 34.89 37.92 31.18
N ARG A 116 33.85 38.26 31.94
CA ARG A 116 33.89 38.49 33.39
C ARG A 116 32.71 37.84 34.09
N TYR A 117 33.00 36.91 35.00
CA TYR A 117 32.01 36.38 35.94
C TYR A 117 31.69 37.43 37.01
N GLU A 118 30.45 37.42 37.52
CA GLU A 118 30.06 38.22 38.69
C GLU A 118 30.61 37.56 39.96
N GLU A 119 31.32 38.32 40.81
CA GLU A 119 31.94 37.80 42.04
C GLU A 119 30.93 37.56 43.19
N GLU A 120 29.69 38.07 43.08
CA GLU A 120 28.63 37.88 44.08
C GLU A 120 28.07 36.44 44.08
N GLY A 121 28.78 35.53 44.73
CA GLY A 121 28.36 34.14 44.92
C GLY A 121 29.50 33.11 44.92
N LEU A 122 30.74 33.52 44.69
CA LEU A 122 31.92 32.69 44.89
C LEU A 122 32.37 32.79 46.35
N ASP A 123 32.33 31.65 47.05
CA ASP A 123 32.62 31.53 48.48
C ASP A 123 34.14 31.34 48.70
N ASP A 124 34.92 32.34 48.26
CA ASP A 124 36.39 32.31 48.17
C ASP A 124 37.10 32.53 49.55
N GLU A 125 36.74 31.74 50.57
CA GLU A 125 37.49 31.66 51.83
C GLU A 125 38.33 30.36 51.91
N GLU A 126 39.63 30.47 51.59
CA GLU A 126 40.60 29.36 51.54
C GLU A 126 41.05 28.85 52.95
N ASP A 127 40.30 29.14 54.02
CA ASP A 127 40.69 28.93 55.43
C ASP A 127 39.62 28.18 56.26
N LEU A 128 38.93 27.22 55.64
CA LEU A 128 37.98 26.30 56.30
C LEU A 128 38.70 25.34 57.25
N SER A 129 38.71 25.66 58.55
CA SER A 129 39.28 24.81 59.61
C SER A 129 38.69 23.39 59.59
N GLU A 130 39.54 22.35 59.68
CA GLU A 130 39.11 20.95 59.61
C GLU A 130 37.99 20.63 60.62
N LEU A 131 36.79 20.33 60.10
CA LEU A 131 35.68 19.85 60.92
C LEU A 131 36.07 18.53 61.59
N SER A 132 36.10 18.53 62.92
CA SER A 132 36.45 17.33 63.70
C SER A 132 35.57 16.12 63.32
N PRO A 133 36.07 14.88 63.40
CA PRO A 133 35.33 13.70 62.95
C PRO A 133 33.93 13.56 63.58
N GLY A 134 33.76 13.99 64.84
CA GLY A 134 32.46 14.02 65.52
C GLY A 134 31.49 15.07 64.94
N ALA A 135 31.98 16.26 64.57
CA ALA A 135 31.16 17.27 63.90
C ALA A 135 30.74 16.82 62.49
N ARG A 136 31.64 16.16 61.76
CA ARG A 136 31.37 15.59 60.43
C ARG A 136 30.32 14.48 60.47
N ALA A 137 30.43 13.57 61.46
CA ALA A 137 29.43 12.52 61.68
C ALA A 137 28.06 13.10 62.08
N ALA A 138 28.01 14.11 62.96
CA ALA A 138 26.76 14.77 63.34
C ALA A 138 26.09 15.51 62.16
N ALA A 139 26.87 16.12 61.26
CA ALA A 139 26.37 16.73 60.04
C ALA A 139 25.79 15.69 59.06
N GLU A 140 26.47 14.55 58.87
CA GLU A 140 25.91 13.43 58.10
C GLU A 140 24.62 12.90 58.71
N GLU A 141 24.56 12.69 60.03
CA GLU A 141 23.36 12.21 60.71
C GLU A 141 22.17 13.19 60.51
N ALA A 142 22.45 14.50 60.58
CA ALA A 142 21.46 15.55 60.37
C ALA A 142 20.98 15.68 58.91
N MET A 143 21.82 15.38 57.91
CA MET A 143 21.40 15.30 56.50
C MET A 143 20.63 14.00 56.23
N ARG A 144 21.18 12.84 56.64
CA ARG A 144 20.57 11.52 56.46
C ARG A 144 19.17 11.42 57.11
N ARG A 145 18.93 12.15 58.20
CA ARG A 145 17.60 12.30 58.83
C ARG A 145 16.66 13.16 57.98
N ARG A 146 17.15 14.26 57.40
CA ARG A 146 16.40 15.16 56.51
C ARG A 146 16.02 14.46 55.20
N ASP A 147 16.95 13.71 54.60
CA ASP A 147 16.73 12.94 53.37
C ASP A 147 15.71 11.81 53.58
N ARG A 148 15.73 11.19 54.76
CA ARG A 148 14.74 10.21 55.21
C ARG A 148 13.35 10.82 55.39
N ASP A 149 13.26 12.02 55.98
CA ASP A 149 11.99 12.74 56.14
C ASP A 149 11.47 13.31 54.79
N GLN A 150 12.34 13.47 53.79
CA GLN A 150 11.98 13.92 52.42
C GLN A 150 11.84 12.78 51.40
N GLY A 151 12.09 11.53 51.79
CA GLY A 151 11.74 10.33 51.00
C GLY A 151 12.61 10.04 49.77
N MET A 152 13.74 10.72 49.57
CA MET A 152 14.63 10.47 48.43
C MET A 152 15.88 9.66 48.80
N GLY A 153 15.99 8.42 48.30
CA GLY A 153 17.24 7.66 48.44
C GLY A 153 17.18 6.16 48.18
N ARG A 154 16.90 5.70 46.94
CA ARG A 154 17.14 4.28 46.59
C ARG A 154 17.40 3.94 45.11
N MET A 155 18.40 4.59 44.50
CA MET A 155 19.18 4.12 43.32
C MET A 155 20.36 5.10 43.12
N GLY A 156 21.61 4.70 42.83
CA GLY A 156 22.21 3.37 42.81
C GLY A 156 23.61 3.42 42.18
N ARG A 157 24.68 3.12 42.93
CA ARG A 157 26.08 2.97 42.45
C ARG A 157 26.79 1.91 43.30
N GLY A 158 27.51 0.98 42.67
CA GLY A 158 28.17 -0.10 43.43
C GLY A 158 28.74 -1.28 42.63
N LEU A 159 29.40 -1.05 41.48
CA LEU A 159 30.19 -2.08 40.79
C LEU A 159 31.43 -1.48 40.11
N LEU A 160 32.64 -1.76 40.64
CA LEU A 160 33.78 -2.39 39.95
C LEU A 160 35.10 -2.25 40.74
N TYR A 161 36.05 -3.17 40.47
CA TYR A 161 37.40 -3.34 41.06
C TYR A 161 37.46 -3.69 42.57
N GLY A 162 38.27 -4.67 43.01
CA GLY A 162 38.93 -5.72 42.23
C GLY A 162 40.00 -6.56 42.98
N TYR A 163 39.89 -7.90 42.85
CA TYR A 163 40.95 -8.92 43.00
C TYR A 163 41.69 -9.18 44.36
N ILE A 164 42.12 -10.45 44.49
CA ILE A 164 43.24 -11.00 45.30
C ILE A 164 42.98 -11.45 46.78
N THR A 165 42.92 -12.79 46.92
CA THR A 165 43.31 -13.68 48.04
C THR A 165 42.51 -13.69 49.37
N SER A 166 42.72 -14.81 50.08
CA SER A 166 42.07 -15.26 51.31
C SER A 166 42.87 -14.93 52.57
N GLU A 167 42.18 -14.68 53.69
CA GLU A 167 42.44 -15.42 54.94
C GLU A 167 41.28 -15.28 55.96
N CYS A 168 41.50 -15.79 57.19
CA CYS A 168 40.57 -15.82 58.33
C CYS A 168 39.94 -14.45 58.64
N VAL A 169 38.67 -14.33 59.05
CA VAL A 169 37.99 -14.91 60.24
C VAL A 169 38.56 -14.36 61.57
N LEU A 170 37.65 -13.71 62.32
CA LEU A 170 37.78 -13.19 63.69
C LEU A 170 38.62 -11.91 63.90
N CYS A 171 38.28 -11.23 65.00
CA CYS A 171 38.85 -10.00 65.55
C CYS A 171 38.59 -8.69 64.75
N ALA A 172 38.17 -7.58 65.36
CA ALA A 172 37.52 -7.44 66.67
C ALA A 172 36.76 -6.10 66.73
N PHE A 173 35.66 -6.05 67.50
CA PHE A 173 35.34 -4.86 68.29
C PHE A 173 34.92 -5.31 69.68
N VAL A 174 35.36 -4.56 70.70
CA VAL A 174 35.37 -4.96 72.11
C VAL A 174 34.86 -3.79 72.93
N ASN A 175 33.75 -4.02 73.64
CA ASN A 175 33.22 -3.19 74.73
C ASN A 175 32.73 -1.77 74.31
N THR A 176 31.84 -1.10 75.05
CA THR A 176 31.15 -1.40 76.33
C THR A 176 29.79 -0.69 76.37
N ASP A 177 28.89 -1.14 77.26
CA ASP A 177 27.76 -0.39 77.85
C ASP A 177 26.60 0.05 76.91
N SER A 178 25.31 -0.05 77.28
CA SER A 178 24.65 -0.57 78.49
C SER A 178 23.17 -0.91 78.25
N GLU A 179 22.62 -1.86 79.03
CA GLU A 179 21.19 -2.03 79.37
C GLU A 179 20.16 -2.34 78.25
N ASP A 180 19.77 -3.63 78.16
CA ASP A 180 18.41 -4.23 78.26
C ASP A 180 17.20 -3.59 77.52
N GLU A 181 16.21 -4.31 76.94
CA GLU A 181 15.71 -5.69 77.18
C GLU A 181 15.36 -6.46 75.86
N ASP A 182 15.28 -7.80 75.98
CA ASP A 182 14.57 -8.82 75.15
C ASP A 182 14.72 -8.91 73.59
N ASP A 183 15.30 -10.04 73.15
CA ASP A 183 15.37 -10.50 71.75
C ASP A 183 15.19 -12.04 71.67
N GLU A 184 14.32 -12.57 70.79
CA GLU A 184 14.12 -14.02 70.62
C GLU A 184 13.90 -14.48 69.15
N ARG A 185 14.89 -15.21 68.63
CA ARG A 185 14.86 -16.19 67.51
C ARG A 185 14.88 -15.60 66.08
N PRO A 186 15.79 -16.11 65.21
CA PRO A 186 15.46 -17.38 64.54
C PRO A 186 16.65 -18.34 64.29
N SER A 187 16.60 -19.54 64.86
CA SER A 187 17.62 -20.61 64.64
C SER A 187 17.07 -21.91 64.00
N LYS A 188 15.76 -22.16 64.04
CA LYS A 188 15.17 -23.47 63.68
C LYS A 188 15.21 -23.87 62.19
N ARG A 189 15.40 -22.94 61.23
CA ARG A 189 15.26 -23.26 59.80
C ARG A 189 16.44 -24.04 59.20
N ARG A 190 17.67 -23.87 59.70
CA ARG A 190 18.87 -24.51 59.12
C ARG A 190 19.00 -26.01 59.41
N ARG A 191 18.43 -26.53 60.51
CA ARG A 191 18.62 -27.94 60.92
C ARG A 191 17.85 -28.94 60.04
N ARG A 192 16.61 -28.63 59.66
CA ARG A 192 15.75 -29.52 58.84
C ARG A 192 16.30 -29.79 57.43
N LEU A 193 17.10 -28.89 56.87
CA LEU A 193 17.64 -29.07 55.52
C LEU A 193 18.79 -30.10 55.48
N ALA A 194 19.50 -30.28 56.60
CA ALA A 194 20.61 -31.23 56.70
C ALA A 194 20.12 -32.68 56.91
N GLU A 195 19.01 -32.87 57.62
CA GLU A 195 18.43 -34.20 57.87
C GLU A 195 17.86 -34.80 56.57
N ARG A 196 17.14 -34.03 55.73
CA ARG A 196 16.57 -34.50 54.45
C ARG A 196 17.61 -34.80 53.35
N ALA A 197 18.90 -34.53 53.60
CA ALA A 197 20.00 -34.84 52.68
C ALA A 197 20.80 -36.11 53.04
N ALA A 198 20.45 -36.79 54.16
CA ALA A 198 21.20 -37.92 54.70
C ALA A 198 20.63 -39.31 54.32
N GLU A 199 19.37 -39.38 53.88
CA GLU A 199 18.67 -40.65 53.63
C GLU A 199 18.64 -40.98 52.13
N GLY A 200 19.71 -41.59 51.64
CA GLY A 200 19.82 -42.06 50.25
C GLY A 200 19.46 -43.54 50.10
N ALA A 201 18.22 -43.83 49.68
CA ALA A 201 17.78 -45.13 49.16
C ALA A 201 16.78 -44.89 48.01
N GLY A 202 16.97 -45.57 46.88
CA GLY A 202 16.34 -45.18 45.62
C GLY A 202 14.89 -45.67 45.42
N ALA A 203 14.11 -44.84 44.74
CA ALA A 203 12.83 -45.20 44.12
C ALA A 203 12.73 -44.52 42.74
N GLU A 204 12.91 -45.29 41.65
CA GLU A 204 12.53 -44.84 40.31
C GLU A 204 11.00 -44.97 40.20
N GLY A 205 10.25 -43.87 40.34
CA GLY A 205 8.80 -43.90 40.16
C GLY A 205 7.93 -42.85 40.86
N GLU A 206 8.48 -41.92 41.65
CA GLU A 206 7.67 -40.96 42.45
C GLU A 206 7.94 -39.46 42.14
N ASP A 207 8.37 -39.13 40.92
CA ASP A 207 8.45 -37.74 40.43
C ASP A 207 7.07 -37.13 40.02
N GLU A 208 5.97 -37.77 40.43
CA GLU A 208 4.64 -37.16 40.54
C GLU A 208 4.38 -36.65 41.99
N GLU A 209 5.38 -36.02 42.64
CA GLU A 209 5.13 -35.21 43.85
C GLU A 209 4.01 -34.21 43.53
N MET A 210 2.93 -34.22 44.32
CA MET A 210 1.71 -33.45 44.03
C MET A 210 2.00 -31.97 43.83
N ILE A 211 1.95 -31.52 42.57
CA ILE A 211 1.96 -30.11 42.24
C ILE A 211 0.65 -29.51 42.75
N GLU A 212 0.72 -28.76 43.84
CA GLU A 212 -0.43 -28.01 44.38
C GLU A 212 -1.00 -27.13 43.26
N SER A 213 -2.22 -27.42 42.82
CA SER A 213 -2.91 -26.65 41.80
C SER A 213 -3.13 -25.23 42.32
N ILE A 214 -2.37 -24.26 41.81
CA ILE A 214 -2.41 -22.87 42.25
C ILE A 214 -3.70 -22.23 41.73
N GLU A 215 -4.78 -22.32 42.50
CA GLU A 215 -6.11 -21.80 42.15
C GLU A 215 -6.03 -20.31 41.71
N ASN A 216 -5.17 -19.53 42.38
CA ASN A 216 -4.91 -18.12 42.11
C ASN A 216 -3.54 -17.90 41.43
N LEU A 217 -3.51 -18.00 40.10
CA LEU A 217 -2.36 -17.56 39.26
C LEU A 217 -1.95 -16.09 39.49
N GLU A 218 -2.83 -15.29 40.10
CA GLU A 218 -2.66 -13.87 40.42
C GLU A 218 -1.71 -13.61 41.60
N ASP A 219 -1.48 -14.59 42.49
CA ASP A 219 -0.40 -14.49 43.50
C ASP A 219 0.94 -14.84 42.86
N MET A 220 1.57 -13.85 42.24
CA MET A 220 2.91 -13.94 41.64
C MET A 220 4.05 -14.15 42.65
N LYS A 221 3.77 -14.19 43.97
CA LYS A 221 4.74 -14.40 45.07
C LYS A 221 5.98 -13.48 45.05
N GLY A 222 5.88 -12.33 44.39
CA GLY A 222 6.95 -11.34 44.25
C GLY A 222 7.97 -11.60 43.13
N HIS A 223 7.72 -12.56 42.23
CA HIS A 223 8.54 -12.81 41.05
C HIS A 223 8.23 -11.85 39.89
N THR A 224 9.13 -11.76 38.90
CA THR A 224 8.80 -11.12 37.61
C THR A 224 7.85 -12.01 36.80
N VAL A 225 7.01 -11.45 35.91
CA VAL A 225 6.09 -12.26 35.09
C VAL A 225 6.84 -13.32 34.28
N ARG A 226 8.03 -13.00 33.76
CA ARG A 226 8.86 -13.96 33.02
C ARG A 226 9.29 -15.14 33.88
N GLU A 227 9.87 -14.89 35.05
CA GLU A 227 10.27 -15.96 35.97
C GLU A 227 9.08 -16.77 36.49
N TRP A 228 7.91 -16.11 36.67
CA TRP A 228 6.66 -16.76 37.06
C TRP A 228 6.17 -17.74 35.98
N VAL A 229 6.07 -17.31 34.72
CA VAL A 229 5.65 -18.16 33.59
C VAL A 229 6.66 -19.29 33.32
N SER A 230 7.95 -19.09 33.59
CA SER A 230 8.98 -20.14 33.49
C SER A 230 8.88 -21.24 34.56
N MET A 231 8.23 -21.00 35.71
CA MET A 231 8.10 -22.02 36.75
C MET A 231 7.12 -23.12 36.36
N ALA A 232 7.44 -24.37 36.73
CA ALA A 232 6.69 -25.55 36.32
C ALA A 232 5.19 -25.51 36.67
N ALA A 233 4.83 -25.06 37.89
CA ALA A 233 3.43 -25.01 38.32
C ALA A 233 2.59 -23.95 37.55
N PRO A 234 2.99 -22.65 37.48
CA PRO A 234 2.32 -21.70 36.59
C PRO A 234 2.30 -22.13 35.12
N ARG A 235 3.40 -22.68 34.58
CA ARG A 235 3.46 -23.19 33.20
C ARG A 235 2.40 -24.24 32.93
N LEU A 236 2.25 -25.23 33.81
CA LEU A 236 1.25 -26.29 33.67
C LEU A 236 -0.18 -25.75 33.81
N GLU A 237 -0.42 -24.82 34.74
CA GLU A 237 -1.74 -24.20 34.90
C GLU A 237 -2.14 -23.36 33.66
N ILE A 238 -1.23 -22.53 33.13
CA ILE A 238 -1.42 -21.77 31.88
C ILE A 238 -1.74 -22.71 30.71
N TYR A 239 -1.00 -23.81 30.61
CA TYR A 239 -1.17 -24.85 29.60
C TYR A 239 -2.54 -25.56 29.70
N HIS A 240 -2.98 -25.91 30.91
CA HIS A 240 -4.30 -26.52 31.13
C HIS A 240 -5.44 -25.54 30.87
N ARG A 241 -5.34 -24.27 31.29
CA ARG A 241 -6.33 -23.23 30.98
C ARG A 241 -6.47 -22.98 29.49
N PHE A 242 -5.37 -22.87 28.75
CA PHE A 242 -5.43 -22.67 27.29
C PHE A 242 -6.04 -23.89 26.57
N LYS A 243 -5.75 -25.12 27.01
CA LYS A 243 -6.46 -26.33 26.51
C LYS A 243 -7.96 -26.30 26.80
N ASN A 244 -8.36 -25.79 27.97
CA ASN A 244 -9.78 -25.65 28.32
C ASN A 244 -10.45 -24.59 27.44
N PHE A 245 -9.86 -23.40 27.30
CA PHE A 245 -10.30 -22.33 26.40
C PHE A 245 -10.57 -22.83 24.97
N LEU A 246 -9.60 -23.51 24.34
CA LEU A 246 -9.76 -24.10 23.00
C LEU A 246 -10.90 -25.13 22.89
N ARG A 247 -11.31 -25.77 24.00
CA ARG A 247 -12.37 -26.77 24.04
C ARG A 247 -13.74 -26.20 24.43
N THR A 248 -13.79 -25.13 25.22
CA THR A 248 -15.03 -24.58 25.79
C THR A 248 -15.46 -23.24 25.19
N HIS A 249 -14.66 -22.60 24.35
CA HIS A 249 -15.10 -21.37 23.68
C HIS A 249 -16.33 -21.65 22.80
N VAL A 250 -17.34 -20.81 22.94
CA VAL A 250 -18.51 -20.75 22.08
C VAL A 250 -18.85 -19.29 21.79
N ASP A 251 -19.25 -19.02 20.56
CA ASP A 251 -19.71 -17.71 20.10
C ASP A 251 -21.15 -17.42 20.54
N GLU A 252 -21.64 -16.21 20.25
CA GLU A 252 -23.04 -15.79 20.42
C GLU A 252 -24.04 -16.76 19.77
N HIS A 253 -23.64 -17.42 18.69
CA HIS A 253 -24.42 -18.45 17.97
C HIS A 253 -24.34 -19.86 18.58
N GLY A 254 -23.62 -20.04 19.70
CA GLY A 254 -23.47 -21.33 20.40
C GLY A 254 -22.54 -22.34 19.70
N HIS A 255 -21.90 -21.95 18.59
CA HIS A 255 -20.92 -22.77 17.87
C HIS A 255 -19.54 -22.67 18.53
N ASN A 256 -18.79 -23.77 18.59
CA ASN A 256 -17.37 -23.76 19.01
C ASN A 256 -16.49 -23.42 17.81
N VAL A 257 -16.03 -22.17 17.76
CA VAL A 257 -15.21 -21.62 16.68
C VAL A 257 -13.87 -22.34 16.56
N PHE A 258 -13.16 -22.59 17.66
CA PHE A 258 -11.83 -23.22 17.56
C PHE A 258 -11.90 -24.65 17.02
N LYS A 259 -12.97 -25.40 17.28
CA LYS A 259 -13.18 -26.72 16.67
C LYS A 259 -13.34 -26.64 15.15
N GLU A 260 -14.07 -25.64 14.65
CA GLU A 260 -14.25 -25.41 13.20
C GLU A 260 -12.97 -24.86 12.57
N ARG A 261 -12.38 -23.79 13.16
CA ARG A 261 -11.12 -23.15 12.74
C ARG A 261 -9.94 -24.14 12.72
N ILE A 262 -9.83 -25.05 13.71
CA ILE A 262 -8.86 -26.17 13.69
C ILE A 262 -9.20 -27.18 12.59
N SER A 263 -10.47 -27.50 12.38
CA SER A 263 -10.84 -28.43 11.31
C SER A 263 -10.52 -27.88 9.92
N ASP A 264 -10.67 -26.57 9.68
CA ASP A 264 -10.31 -25.93 8.42
C ASP A 264 -8.79 -25.79 8.26
N MET A 265 -8.08 -25.43 9.32
CA MET A 265 -6.61 -25.48 9.37
C MET A 265 -6.08 -26.87 8.96
N CYS A 266 -6.68 -27.95 9.48
CA CYS A 266 -6.31 -29.32 9.12
C CYS A 266 -6.79 -29.79 7.73
N LYS A 267 -7.87 -29.22 7.16
CA LYS A 267 -8.26 -29.48 5.75
C LYS A 267 -7.24 -28.88 4.78
N GLU A 268 -6.80 -27.66 5.08
CA GLU A 268 -5.83 -26.90 4.28
C GLU A 268 -4.37 -27.28 4.56
N ASN A 269 -4.11 -28.15 5.54
CA ASN A 269 -2.78 -28.59 5.99
C ASN A 269 -1.88 -27.43 6.49
N LYS A 270 -2.48 -26.46 7.18
CA LYS A 270 -1.77 -25.29 7.74
C LYS A 270 -1.22 -25.60 9.14
N GLU A 271 -0.08 -25.00 9.48
CA GLU A 271 0.55 -25.13 10.80
C GLU A 271 0.27 -23.95 11.73
N SER A 272 -0.44 -22.90 11.26
CA SER A 272 -0.81 -21.73 12.06
C SER A 272 -2.28 -21.72 12.51
N LEU A 273 -2.50 -21.53 13.81
CA LEU A 273 -3.81 -21.37 14.43
C LEU A 273 -4.03 -19.91 14.86
N LEU A 274 -5.05 -19.24 14.31
CA LEU A 274 -5.38 -17.87 14.66
C LEU A 274 -6.29 -17.81 15.90
N VAL A 275 -5.84 -17.09 16.93
CA VAL A 275 -6.58 -16.79 18.16
C VAL A 275 -6.77 -15.27 18.25
N ASN A 276 -8.01 -14.81 18.38
CA ASN A 276 -8.30 -13.40 18.63
C ASN A 276 -7.99 -13.06 20.10
N TYR A 277 -7.27 -11.97 20.34
CA TYR A 277 -6.99 -11.48 21.69
C TYR A 277 -8.27 -11.11 22.46
N GLU A 278 -9.32 -10.64 21.77
CA GLU A 278 -10.61 -10.25 22.37
C GLU A 278 -11.38 -11.49 22.88
N GLU A 279 -11.44 -12.56 22.06
CA GLU A 279 -12.00 -13.87 22.44
C GLU A 279 -11.30 -14.38 23.72
N LEU A 280 -9.96 -14.32 23.76
CA LEU A 280 -9.14 -14.78 24.88
C LEU A 280 -9.37 -13.94 26.15
N ALA A 281 -9.34 -12.61 26.04
CA ALA A 281 -9.58 -11.69 27.16
C ALA A 281 -11.00 -11.82 27.76
N SER A 282 -11.99 -12.21 26.96
CA SER A 282 -13.37 -12.43 27.43
C SER A 282 -13.55 -13.66 28.33
N ARG A 283 -12.63 -14.64 28.25
CA ARG A 283 -12.71 -15.91 29.01
C ARG A 283 -11.64 -16.05 30.08
N GLU A 284 -10.41 -15.63 29.79
CA GLU A 284 -9.22 -15.82 30.63
C GLU A 284 -8.44 -14.50 30.72
N HIS A 285 -8.93 -13.56 31.56
CA HIS A 285 -8.31 -12.25 31.76
C HIS A 285 -6.85 -12.35 32.22
N VAL A 286 -6.53 -13.36 33.02
CA VAL A 286 -5.18 -13.67 33.51
C VAL A 286 -4.21 -13.95 32.37
N LEU A 287 -4.62 -14.79 31.41
CA LEU A 287 -3.79 -15.15 30.26
C LEU A 287 -3.60 -13.95 29.33
N ALA A 288 -4.64 -13.13 29.14
CA ALA A 288 -4.54 -11.89 28.39
C ALA A 288 -3.56 -10.89 29.03
N TYR A 289 -3.54 -10.78 30.36
CA TYR A 289 -2.63 -9.88 31.08
C TYR A 289 -1.15 -10.27 30.95
N PHE A 290 -0.81 -11.56 31.11
CA PHE A 290 0.60 -12.01 31.03
C PHE A 290 1.17 -12.05 29.60
N LEU A 291 0.31 -12.13 28.57
CA LEU A 291 0.72 -12.36 27.19
C LEU A 291 1.57 -11.21 26.56
N PRO A 292 1.29 -9.91 26.79
CA PRO A 292 2.15 -8.83 26.31
C PRO A 292 3.50 -8.70 27.03
N GLU A 293 3.60 -9.12 28.29
CA GLU A 293 4.81 -8.93 29.13
C GLU A 293 5.83 -10.08 28.95
N ALA A 294 5.38 -11.32 28.79
CA ALA A 294 6.24 -12.49 28.59
C ALA A 294 5.89 -13.33 27.32
N PRO A 295 5.71 -12.71 26.14
CA PRO A 295 5.21 -13.41 24.93
C PRO A 295 6.09 -14.56 24.46
N ALA A 296 7.42 -14.45 24.60
CA ALA A 296 8.38 -15.44 24.11
C ALA A 296 8.36 -16.79 24.85
N GLU A 297 7.69 -16.86 26.01
CA GLU A 297 7.49 -18.07 26.79
C GLU A 297 6.02 -18.51 26.72
N MET A 298 5.07 -17.57 26.87
CA MET A 298 3.62 -17.81 26.70
C MET A 298 3.28 -18.46 25.35
N LEU A 299 3.84 -17.97 24.24
CA LEU A 299 3.58 -18.54 22.91
C LEU A 299 4.02 -20.00 22.79
N LYS A 300 5.15 -20.39 23.39
CA LYS A 300 5.62 -21.78 23.35
C LYS A 300 4.68 -22.72 24.10
N ILE A 301 4.13 -22.25 25.23
CA ILE A 301 3.14 -23.01 26.01
C ILE A 301 1.83 -23.15 25.21
N PHE A 302 1.43 -22.11 24.48
CA PHE A 302 0.26 -22.15 23.59
C PHE A 302 0.47 -23.10 22.39
N ASP A 303 1.65 -23.11 21.77
CA ASP A 303 2.04 -24.02 20.69
C ASP A 303 1.99 -25.49 21.15
N GLU A 304 2.58 -25.80 22.32
CA GLU A 304 2.53 -27.13 22.95
C GLU A 304 1.09 -27.58 23.25
N ALA A 305 0.25 -26.67 23.75
CA ALA A 305 -1.16 -26.94 24.07
C ALA A 305 -2.03 -27.11 22.82
N ALA A 306 -1.84 -26.29 21.80
CA ALA A 306 -2.53 -26.37 20.52
C ALA A 306 -2.19 -27.68 19.80
N LYS A 307 -0.90 -28.06 19.76
CA LYS A 307 -0.44 -29.34 19.19
C LYS A 307 -1.18 -30.54 19.77
N GLU A 308 -1.34 -30.61 21.09
CA GLU A 308 -2.10 -31.70 21.71
C GLU A 308 -3.60 -31.67 21.41
N VAL A 309 -4.24 -30.50 21.36
CA VAL A 309 -5.66 -30.39 21.00
C VAL A 309 -5.88 -30.84 19.55
N VAL A 310 -4.99 -30.47 18.63
CA VAL A 310 -5.04 -30.87 17.22
C VAL A 310 -4.80 -32.38 17.07
N LEU A 311 -3.79 -32.94 17.73
CA LEU A 311 -3.53 -34.39 17.69
C LEU A 311 -4.64 -35.22 18.35
N ALA A 312 -5.33 -34.69 19.36
CA ALA A 312 -6.50 -35.35 19.96
C ALA A 312 -7.72 -35.38 19.01
N MET A 313 -7.88 -34.40 18.12
CA MET A 313 -8.90 -34.45 17.06
C MET A 313 -8.45 -35.28 15.85
N TYR A 314 -7.19 -35.15 15.46
CA TYR A 314 -6.60 -35.73 14.26
C TYR A 314 -5.27 -36.45 14.56
N PRO A 315 -5.28 -37.69 15.10
CA PRO A 315 -4.08 -38.41 15.54
C PRO A 315 -3.15 -38.88 14.40
N LYS A 316 -3.38 -38.43 13.17
CA LYS A 316 -2.49 -38.62 12.01
C LYS A 316 -1.77 -37.34 11.58
N TYR A 317 -2.05 -36.19 12.19
CA TYR A 317 -1.55 -34.88 11.76
C TYR A 317 -0.03 -34.71 11.94
N ASP A 318 0.56 -35.43 12.89
CA ASP A 318 2.02 -35.50 13.14
C ASP A 318 2.84 -35.94 11.91
N ARG A 319 2.22 -36.49 10.86
CA ARG A 319 2.91 -36.80 9.58
C ARG A 319 2.99 -35.63 8.60
N ILE A 320 2.34 -34.51 8.92
CA ILE A 320 2.14 -33.36 8.01
C ILE A 320 2.91 -32.16 8.57
N ALA A 321 2.64 -31.81 9.83
CA ALA A 321 3.38 -30.80 10.58
C ALA A 321 3.70 -31.35 11.98
N HIS A 322 4.96 -31.25 12.39
CA HIS A 322 5.41 -31.64 13.73
C HIS A 322 5.27 -30.51 14.75
N GLU A 323 5.12 -29.27 14.31
CA GLU A 323 4.95 -28.07 15.14
C GLU A 323 3.68 -27.33 14.70
N ILE A 324 3.08 -26.54 15.59
CA ILE A 324 1.88 -25.74 15.34
C ILE A 324 2.05 -24.42 16.07
N HIS A 325 1.88 -23.29 15.38
CA HIS A 325 2.14 -21.96 15.90
C HIS A 325 0.87 -21.16 16.15
N VAL A 326 0.73 -20.59 17.34
CA VAL A 326 -0.42 -19.77 17.74
C VAL A 326 -0.22 -18.30 17.35
N ARG A 327 -0.97 -17.89 16.34
CA ARG A 327 -0.96 -16.55 15.74
C ARG A 327 -1.99 -15.66 16.46
N ILE A 328 -1.53 -14.60 17.11
CA ILE A 328 -2.41 -13.67 17.86
C ILE A 328 -2.96 -12.60 16.92
N GLY A 329 -4.28 -12.55 16.77
CA GLY A 329 -5.00 -11.49 16.07
C GLY A 329 -5.48 -10.37 17.01
N ASN A 330 -5.69 -9.18 16.46
CA ASN A 330 -6.40 -8.05 17.07
C ASN A 330 -5.97 -7.63 18.50
N LEU A 331 -4.68 -7.39 18.72
CA LEU A 331 -4.23 -6.66 19.92
C LEU A 331 -4.87 -5.26 19.99
N PRO A 332 -5.53 -4.85 21.10
CA PRO A 332 -6.29 -3.59 21.14
C PRO A 332 -5.40 -2.33 21.11
N LEU A 333 -4.13 -2.44 21.50
CA LEU A 333 -3.15 -1.36 21.42
C LEU A 333 -2.50 -1.35 20.03
N VAL A 334 -2.76 -0.31 19.22
CA VAL A 334 -2.12 -0.09 17.92
C VAL A 334 -1.10 1.04 18.05
N GLU A 335 0.19 0.70 17.98
CA GLU A 335 1.30 1.66 18.10
C GLU A 335 1.78 2.21 16.74
N GLU A 336 2.50 3.33 16.80
CA GLU A 336 3.20 3.90 15.65
C GLU A 336 4.67 3.48 15.63
N LEU A 337 5.23 3.25 14.44
CA LEU A 337 6.64 2.90 14.26
C LEU A 337 7.60 3.91 14.93
N ARG A 338 7.26 5.22 14.90
CA ARG A 338 7.99 6.27 15.63
C ARG A 338 7.84 6.26 17.15
N SER A 339 6.81 5.62 17.71
CA SER A 339 6.54 5.58 19.16
C SER A 339 7.35 4.52 19.90
N LEU A 340 7.86 3.52 19.17
CA LEU A 340 8.73 2.46 19.70
C LEU A 340 9.97 3.04 20.40
N ARG A 341 10.08 2.77 21.71
CA ARG A 341 11.17 3.13 22.63
C ARG A 341 11.62 1.93 23.46
N GLN A 342 12.62 2.11 24.32
CA GLN A 342 13.18 1.07 25.20
C GLN A 342 12.15 0.37 26.13
N LEU A 343 11.00 0.99 26.41
CA LEU A 343 9.96 0.42 27.27
C LEU A 343 9.40 -0.91 26.71
N HIS A 344 9.20 -0.97 25.40
CA HIS A 344 8.57 -2.09 24.70
C HIS A 344 9.53 -3.28 24.45
N LEU A 345 10.75 -3.27 25.02
CA LEU A 345 11.78 -4.28 24.75
C LEU A 345 11.35 -5.67 25.25
N ASN A 346 11.26 -6.60 24.31
CA ASN A 346 10.78 -7.99 24.48
C ASN A 346 9.29 -8.11 24.83
N GLN A 347 8.51 -7.04 24.68
CA GLN A 347 7.05 -7.05 24.78
C GLN A 347 6.40 -7.32 23.43
N LEU A 348 5.12 -7.71 23.45
CA LEU A 348 4.30 -7.91 22.24
C LEU A 348 3.70 -6.57 21.79
N ILE A 349 4.03 -6.14 20.57
CA ILE A 349 3.53 -4.91 19.95
C ILE A 349 2.64 -5.24 18.74
N ARG A 350 1.64 -4.40 18.46
CA ARG A 350 0.92 -4.34 17.16
C ARG A 350 1.19 -2.98 16.53
N THR A 351 1.75 -2.97 15.33
CA THR A 351 2.07 -1.76 14.55
C THR A 351 1.54 -1.89 13.13
N SER A 352 1.41 -0.78 12.40
CA SER A 352 0.99 -0.80 10.99
C SER A 352 1.84 0.13 10.13
N GLY A 353 2.06 -0.27 8.87
CA GLY A 353 2.91 0.42 7.92
C GLY A 353 2.95 -0.28 6.56
N VAL A 354 3.63 0.35 5.61
CA VAL A 354 3.87 -0.15 4.25
C VAL A 354 5.16 -0.98 4.23
N VAL A 355 5.17 -2.13 3.58
CA VAL A 355 6.43 -2.87 3.32
C VAL A 355 7.20 -2.19 2.19
N THR A 356 8.42 -1.75 2.43
CA THR A 356 9.26 -1.08 1.41
C THR A 356 10.21 -2.01 0.68
N SER A 357 10.65 -3.10 1.32
CA SER A 357 11.53 -4.09 0.74
C SER A 357 11.38 -5.44 1.44
N CYS A 358 11.58 -6.53 0.69
CA CYS A 358 11.58 -7.88 1.22
C CYS A 358 12.72 -8.68 0.59
N THR A 359 13.52 -9.37 1.40
CA THR A 359 14.50 -10.33 0.86
C THR A 359 13.80 -11.49 0.17
N GLY A 360 14.52 -12.25 -0.65
CA GLY A 360 14.10 -13.62 -0.98
C GLY A 360 13.94 -14.48 0.28
N VAL A 361 13.22 -15.60 0.13
CA VAL A 361 13.13 -16.62 1.19
C VAL A 361 14.46 -17.37 1.26
N LEU A 362 15.07 -17.40 2.45
CA LEU A 362 16.34 -18.06 2.72
C LEU A 362 16.15 -19.14 3.79
N PRO A 363 16.80 -20.31 3.69
CA PRO A 363 16.79 -21.29 4.75
C PRO A 363 17.73 -20.86 5.88
N GLN A 364 17.17 -20.67 7.09
CA GLN A 364 17.94 -20.51 8.32
C GLN A 364 18.07 -21.86 9.02
N LEU A 365 19.14 -22.05 9.80
CA LEU A 365 19.27 -23.20 10.71
C LEU A 365 18.36 -23.01 11.93
N GLY A 366 17.49 -23.98 12.21
CA GLY A 366 16.68 -24.04 13.44
C GLY A 366 17.31 -24.94 14.51
N MET A 367 17.50 -26.22 14.16
CA MET A 367 18.22 -27.19 14.99
C MET A 367 19.46 -27.68 14.25
N VAL A 368 20.64 -27.33 14.77
CA VAL A 368 21.94 -27.72 14.21
C VAL A 368 22.44 -29.01 14.86
N LYS A 369 23.07 -29.86 14.07
CA LYS A 369 23.90 -30.98 14.52
C LYS A 369 25.24 -30.88 13.81
N TYR A 370 26.30 -31.21 14.53
CA TYR A 370 27.67 -31.11 14.02
C TYR A 370 28.33 -32.48 13.95
N ASN A 371 29.12 -32.74 12.92
CA ASN A 371 29.94 -33.94 12.80
C ASN A 371 31.39 -33.67 13.23
N CYS A 372 31.93 -34.57 14.06
CA CYS A 372 33.31 -34.48 14.53
C CYS A 372 34.28 -35.14 13.54
N ASN A 373 35.12 -34.33 12.89
CA ASN A 373 36.10 -34.78 11.89
C ASN A 373 37.18 -35.75 12.42
N LYS A 374 37.23 -36.06 13.73
CA LYS A 374 38.19 -37.00 14.34
C LYS A 374 37.62 -38.36 14.74
N CYS A 375 36.33 -38.46 15.06
CA CYS A 375 35.69 -39.72 15.45
C CYS A 375 34.38 -40.02 14.70
N SER A 376 33.96 -39.14 13.78
CA SER A 376 32.69 -39.21 13.04
C SER A 376 31.42 -39.17 13.91
N PHE A 377 31.55 -38.94 15.22
CA PHE A 377 30.43 -38.74 16.13
C PHE A 377 29.61 -37.49 15.76
N ILE A 378 28.29 -37.60 15.90
CA ILE A 378 27.36 -36.50 15.68
C ILE A 378 27.10 -35.85 17.04
N LEU A 379 27.60 -34.63 17.22
CA LEU A 379 27.28 -33.82 18.40
C LEU A 379 25.78 -33.51 18.44
N GLY A 380 25.27 -33.34 19.65
CA GLY A 380 23.84 -33.26 19.94
C GLY A 380 23.09 -32.12 19.25
N PRO A 381 21.75 -32.12 19.35
CA PRO A 381 20.92 -31.06 18.80
C PRO A 381 21.18 -29.73 19.52
N PHE A 382 21.68 -28.74 18.79
CA PHE A 382 21.85 -27.37 19.24
C PHE A 382 20.77 -26.49 18.61
N PHE A 383 19.92 -25.87 19.42
CA PHE A 383 18.93 -24.91 18.94
C PHE A 383 19.57 -23.55 18.66
N GLN A 384 19.45 -23.06 17.43
CA GLN A 384 20.13 -21.85 16.97
C GLN A 384 19.31 -20.60 17.34
N SER A 385 19.78 -19.83 18.32
CA SER A 385 19.21 -18.52 18.64
C SER A 385 19.55 -17.49 17.56
N GLN A 386 18.64 -16.59 17.21
CA GLN A 386 18.87 -15.61 16.14
C GLN A 386 20.01 -14.62 16.43
N ASN A 387 20.39 -14.46 17.71
CA ASN A 387 21.30 -13.40 18.16
C ASN A 387 22.78 -13.80 18.15
N GLN A 388 23.09 -15.10 18.17
CA GLN A 388 24.44 -15.61 18.37
C GLN A 388 24.60 -17.01 17.76
N GLU A 389 25.56 -17.17 16.87
CA GLU A 389 26.00 -18.48 16.35
C GLU A 389 26.29 -19.45 17.51
N VAL A 390 25.63 -20.62 17.54
CA VAL A 390 25.94 -21.62 18.56
C VAL A 390 27.27 -22.27 18.22
N LYS A 391 28.25 -22.13 19.11
CA LYS A 391 29.57 -22.76 18.96
C LYS A 391 29.58 -24.03 19.80
N PRO A 392 29.62 -25.23 19.19
CA PRO A 392 29.62 -26.49 19.94
C PRO A 392 30.87 -26.57 20.83
N GLY A 393 30.70 -27.21 22.00
CA GLY A 393 31.79 -27.45 22.95
C GLY A 393 32.75 -28.55 22.48
N SER A 394 33.61 -29.01 23.40
CA SER A 394 34.49 -30.14 23.14
C SER A 394 33.69 -31.42 22.86
N CYS A 395 34.16 -32.25 21.92
CA CYS A 395 33.50 -33.51 21.59
C CYS A 395 33.49 -34.48 22.79
N PRO A 396 32.34 -35.02 23.23
CA PRO A 396 32.28 -35.93 24.39
C PRO A 396 33.16 -37.18 24.26
N GLU A 397 33.29 -37.72 23.04
CA GLU A 397 33.94 -39.02 22.79
C GLU A 397 35.46 -38.91 22.59
N CYS A 398 35.96 -37.82 22.01
CA CYS A 398 37.38 -37.65 21.64
C CYS A 398 38.04 -36.37 22.18
N GLN A 399 37.30 -35.58 22.98
CA GLN A 399 37.75 -34.32 23.61
C GLN A 399 38.36 -33.28 22.67
N SER A 400 38.09 -33.37 21.36
CA SER A 400 38.63 -32.42 20.39
C SER A 400 37.83 -31.12 20.35
N LEU A 401 38.52 -30.00 20.51
CA LEU A 401 38.04 -28.63 20.28
C LEU A 401 38.30 -28.18 18.82
N GLY A 402 38.11 -29.10 17.86
CA GLY A 402 38.38 -28.81 16.45
C GLY A 402 37.28 -27.96 15.80
N PRO A 403 37.49 -27.42 14.59
CA PRO A 403 36.37 -27.00 13.77
C PRO A 403 35.48 -28.22 13.50
N PHE A 404 34.18 -28.05 13.72
CA PHE A 404 33.17 -29.07 13.43
C PHE A 404 32.37 -28.65 12.20
N GLU A 405 32.10 -29.61 11.32
CA GLU A 405 31.25 -29.39 10.15
C GLU A 405 29.78 -29.63 10.51
N ILE A 406 28.87 -29.08 9.69
CA ILE A 406 27.42 -29.14 9.92
C ILE A 406 26.84 -30.34 9.15
N ASN A 407 26.10 -31.21 9.84
CA ASN A 407 25.50 -32.39 9.22
C ASN A 407 24.17 -32.05 8.53
N MET A 408 24.26 -31.67 7.26
CA MET A 408 23.14 -31.26 6.40
C MET A 408 21.97 -32.27 6.35
N GLU A 409 22.22 -33.57 6.59
CA GLU A 409 21.17 -34.61 6.56
C GLU A 409 20.29 -34.63 7.82
N GLN A 410 20.80 -34.13 8.95
CA GLN A 410 20.11 -34.19 10.24
C GLN A 410 19.85 -32.82 10.88
N THR A 411 20.32 -31.74 10.28
CA THR A 411 19.96 -30.37 10.66
C THR A 411 18.56 -30.01 10.18
N VAL A 412 17.73 -29.45 11.06
CA VAL A 412 16.41 -28.92 10.67
C VAL A 412 16.58 -27.46 10.28
N TYR A 413 16.18 -27.15 9.05
CA TYR A 413 16.12 -25.82 8.49
C TYR A 413 14.71 -25.23 8.66
N GLN A 414 14.63 -23.92 8.86
CA GLN A 414 13.40 -23.15 8.91
C GLN A 414 13.44 -22.05 7.83
N ASN A 415 12.30 -21.70 7.25
CA ASN A 415 12.24 -20.55 6.34
C ASN A 415 12.48 -19.25 7.12
N TYR A 416 13.27 -18.35 6.53
CA TYR A 416 13.55 -17.01 7.04
C TYR A 416 13.37 -15.99 5.91
N GLN A 417 12.71 -14.88 6.22
CA GLN A 417 12.63 -13.73 5.34
C GLN A 417 12.76 -12.45 6.17
N ARG A 418 13.50 -11.46 5.67
CA ARG A 418 13.63 -10.15 6.32
C ARG A 418 12.93 -9.10 5.48
N ILE A 419 12.13 -8.26 6.13
CA ILE A 419 11.38 -7.18 5.50
C ILE A 419 11.72 -5.85 6.17
N THR A 420 11.54 -4.75 5.44
CA THR A 420 11.57 -3.39 6.00
C THR A 420 10.18 -2.80 5.92
N ILE A 421 9.64 -2.39 7.07
CA ILE A 421 8.34 -1.73 7.21
C ILE A 421 8.57 -0.23 7.47
N GLN A 422 7.76 0.62 6.85
CA GLN A 422 7.81 2.09 6.96
C GLN A 422 6.43 2.65 7.35
N GLU A 423 6.41 3.78 8.04
CA GLU A 423 5.17 4.51 8.35
C GLU A 423 4.39 4.88 7.07
N SER A 424 3.09 4.55 7.01
CA SER A 424 2.25 4.88 5.86
C SER A 424 2.18 6.41 5.66
N PRO A 425 2.48 6.94 4.45
CA PRO A 425 2.64 8.39 4.23
C PRO A 425 1.46 9.24 4.71
N GLY A 426 0.23 8.73 4.60
CA GLY A 426 -0.98 9.44 5.03
C GLY A 426 -1.13 9.63 6.53
N LYS A 427 -0.39 8.87 7.37
CA LYS A 427 -0.40 9.01 8.84
C LYS A 427 0.74 9.90 9.37
N VAL A 428 1.73 10.24 8.54
CA VAL A 428 2.91 10.98 8.98
C VAL A 428 2.57 12.46 9.20
N ALA A 429 2.83 12.96 10.40
CA ALA A 429 2.71 14.40 10.71
C ALA A 429 3.53 15.25 9.73
N ALA A 430 2.87 16.21 9.08
CA ALA A 430 3.41 17.00 7.98
C ALA A 430 4.79 17.62 8.28
N GLY A 431 5.67 17.64 7.27
CA GLY A 431 7.03 18.19 7.38
C GLY A 431 8.03 17.31 8.13
N ARG A 432 7.73 16.04 8.42
CA ARG A 432 8.68 15.09 9.03
C ARG A 432 8.91 13.88 8.14
N LEU A 433 10.16 13.40 8.09
CA LEU A 433 10.52 12.18 7.36
C LEU A 433 9.89 10.93 8.01
N PRO A 434 9.29 10.01 7.23
CA PRO A 434 8.77 8.73 7.72
C PRO A 434 9.90 7.86 8.27
N ARG A 435 9.64 7.14 9.37
CA ARG A 435 10.60 6.18 9.94
C ARG A 435 10.31 4.76 9.48
N SER A 436 11.36 3.94 9.46
CA SER A 436 11.31 2.52 9.12
C SER A 436 11.88 1.64 10.24
N LYS A 437 11.51 0.37 10.22
CA LYS A 437 12.04 -0.71 11.07
C LYS A 437 12.19 -1.98 10.25
N ASP A 438 13.13 -2.82 10.66
CA ASP A 438 13.30 -4.16 10.13
C ASP A 438 12.42 -5.14 10.91
N ALA A 439 11.83 -6.10 10.21
CA ALA A 439 11.12 -7.23 10.80
C ALA A 439 11.58 -8.56 10.18
N ILE A 440 11.53 -9.62 10.99
CA ILE A 440 11.88 -10.99 10.61
C ILE A 440 10.61 -11.83 10.58
N LEU A 441 10.43 -12.55 9.47
CA LEU A 441 9.37 -13.52 9.23
C LEU A 441 9.99 -14.92 9.24
N LEU A 442 9.28 -15.89 9.81
CA LEU A 442 9.74 -17.26 10.02
C LEU A 442 8.69 -18.26 9.52
N ALA A 443 9.15 -19.47 9.17
CA ALA A 443 8.31 -20.65 8.88
C ALA A 443 7.21 -20.37 7.83
N ASP A 444 5.94 -20.29 8.26
CA ASP A 444 4.76 -20.04 7.45
C ASP A 444 4.60 -18.56 7.02
N LEU A 445 5.17 -17.61 7.76
CA LEU A 445 5.00 -16.17 7.51
C LEU A 445 5.78 -15.63 6.29
N VAL A 446 6.49 -16.47 5.54
CA VAL A 446 7.30 -16.03 4.38
C VAL A 446 6.46 -15.89 3.11
N ASP A 447 6.81 -14.92 2.24
CA ASP A 447 6.02 -14.44 1.08
C ASP A 447 4.59 -13.93 1.41
N HIS A 448 4.23 -13.84 2.70
CA HIS A 448 2.94 -13.29 3.15
C HIS A 448 2.80 -11.77 2.95
N CYS A 449 3.87 -11.04 2.62
CA CYS A 449 3.85 -9.62 2.25
C CYS A 449 4.84 -9.33 1.10
N LYS A 450 4.54 -8.32 0.29
CA LYS A 450 5.31 -7.87 -0.88
C LYS A 450 5.52 -6.34 -0.80
N PRO A 451 6.51 -5.77 -1.50
CA PRO A 451 6.76 -4.33 -1.44
C PRO A 451 5.55 -3.55 -1.98
N GLY A 452 5.13 -2.52 -1.23
CA GLY A 452 3.92 -1.74 -1.48
C GLY A 452 2.67 -2.21 -0.72
N ASP A 453 2.64 -3.42 -0.17
CA ASP A 453 1.50 -3.91 0.61
C ASP A 453 1.37 -3.13 1.95
N GLU A 454 0.17 -2.69 2.33
CA GLU A 454 -0.11 -2.19 3.69
C GLU A 454 -0.40 -3.35 4.64
N ILE A 455 0.39 -3.43 5.72
CA ILE A 455 0.27 -4.49 6.72
C ILE A 455 0.03 -3.93 8.14
N GLU A 456 -0.57 -4.78 8.96
CA GLU A 456 -0.47 -4.74 10.41
C GLU A 456 0.38 -5.92 10.87
N LEU A 457 1.42 -5.62 11.65
CA LEU A 457 2.37 -6.59 12.15
C LEU A 457 2.25 -6.64 13.67
N THR A 458 1.85 -7.80 14.16
CA THR A 458 1.87 -8.15 15.59
C THR A 458 3.11 -9.01 15.85
N GLY A 459 3.98 -8.58 16.76
CA GLY A 459 5.29 -9.22 16.94
C GLY A 459 6.02 -8.77 18.20
N ILE A 460 7.13 -9.43 18.51
CA ILE A 460 7.95 -9.13 19.69
C ILE A 460 9.01 -8.11 19.29
N TYR A 461 9.07 -6.97 19.98
CA TYR A 461 10.09 -5.95 19.72
C TYR A 461 11.43 -6.36 20.36
N HIS A 462 12.35 -6.88 19.55
CA HIS A 462 13.59 -7.46 20.03
C HIS A 462 14.81 -6.56 19.74
N ASN A 463 15.90 -6.75 20.48
CA ASN A 463 17.15 -6.03 20.29
C ASN A 463 18.34 -6.98 20.16
N ASN A 464 19.22 -6.68 19.23
CA ASN A 464 20.45 -7.41 18.96
C ASN A 464 21.67 -6.47 19.06
N TYR A 465 22.80 -7.01 19.51
CA TYR A 465 24.04 -6.24 19.59
C TYR A 465 24.72 -6.22 18.21
N ASP A 466 24.96 -5.01 17.68
CA ASP A 466 25.67 -4.79 16.43
C ASP A 466 26.95 -4.01 16.69
N GLY A 467 28.10 -4.66 16.49
CA GLY A 467 29.41 -4.03 16.67
C GLY A 467 29.68 -2.89 15.68
N SER A 468 29.04 -2.89 14.50
CA SER A 468 29.22 -1.84 13.50
C SER A 468 28.57 -0.52 13.92
N LEU A 469 27.37 -0.58 14.52
CA LEU A 469 26.70 0.61 15.07
C LEU A 469 27.46 1.19 16.26
N ASN A 470 28.08 0.34 17.09
CA ASN A 470 28.92 0.79 18.20
C ASN A 470 30.14 1.60 17.70
N MET A 471 30.84 1.10 16.66
CA MET A 471 31.96 1.84 16.05
C MET A 471 31.53 3.14 15.37
N ALA A 472 30.38 3.17 14.71
CA ALA A 472 29.90 4.34 13.97
C ALA A 472 29.40 5.47 14.89
N ASN A 473 28.77 5.14 16.01
CA ASN A 473 28.15 6.12 16.91
C ASN A 473 29.03 6.51 18.11
N GLY A 474 30.11 5.79 18.40
CA GLY A 474 30.97 6.03 19.59
C GLY A 474 30.34 5.65 20.93
N PHE A 475 29.12 5.13 20.92
CA PHE A 475 28.35 4.68 22.08
C PHE A 475 27.73 3.29 21.80
N PRO A 476 27.47 2.47 22.84
CA PRO A 476 26.91 1.12 22.68
C PRO A 476 25.44 1.14 22.23
N VAL A 477 25.23 1.33 20.93
CA VAL A 477 23.92 1.29 20.27
C VAL A 477 23.58 -0.15 19.89
N PHE A 478 22.42 -0.62 20.36
CA PHE A 478 21.83 -1.89 19.92
C PHE A 478 20.98 -1.68 18.66
N ALA A 479 21.03 -2.63 17.74
CA ALA A 479 20.05 -2.73 16.67
C ALA A 479 18.72 -3.27 17.24
N THR A 480 17.62 -3.00 16.53
CA THR A 480 16.26 -3.35 16.97
C THR A 480 15.47 -3.93 15.80
N VAL A 481 14.86 -5.09 16.01
CA VAL A 481 14.15 -5.85 14.97
C VAL A 481 12.84 -6.39 15.54
N ILE A 482 11.77 -6.37 14.75
CA ILE A 482 10.49 -6.93 15.17
C ILE A 482 10.43 -8.40 14.72
N LEU A 483 10.30 -9.33 15.67
CA LEU A 483 10.05 -10.73 15.36
C LEU A 483 8.55 -10.90 15.14
N ALA A 484 8.11 -11.06 13.89
CA ALA A 484 6.70 -11.15 13.58
C ALA A 484 6.09 -12.44 14.15
N ASN A 485 5.01 -12.32 14.92
CA ASN A 485 4.16 -13.46 15.26
C ASN A 485 3.00 -13.55 14.26
N HIS A 486 2.36 -12.44 13.89
CA HIS A 486 1.23 -12.45 12.98
C HIS A 486 1.25 -11.22 12.06
N ILE A 487 0.94 -11.43 10.79
CA ILE A 487 0.76 -10.38 9.78
C ILE A 487 -0.68 -10.44 9.30
N ALA A 488 -1.40 -9.33 9.45
CA ALA A 488 -2.65 -9.09 8.75
C ALA A 488 -2.38 -8.09 7.61
N ARG A 489 -2.77 -8.42 6.37
CA ARG A 489 -2.78 -7.43 5.28
C ARG A 489 -4.02 -6.57 5.41
N LYS A 490 -3.92 -5.29 5.05
CA LYS A 490 -5.10 -4.44 4.81
C LYS A 490 -5.71 -4.64 3.42
N ASP A 491 -4.99 -5.33 2.53
CA ASP A 491 -5.44 -5.67 1.18
C ASP A 491 -6.74 -6.50 1.15
N ASP A 492 -7.73 -5.99 0.42
CA ASP A 492 -9.05 -6.58 0.14
C ASP A 492 -9.05 -8.04 -0.36
N ARG A 493 -7.89 -8.58 -0.75
CA ARG A 493 -7.72 -9.94 -1.25
C ARG A 493 -8.00 -11.01 -0.19
N VAL A 494 -7.91 -10.68 1.11
CA VAL A 494 -8.28 -11.61 2.19
C VAL A 494 -9.79 -11.71 2.35
N ALA A 495 -10.55 -10.69 1.96
CA ALA A 495 -12.02 -10.66 2.09
C ALA A 495 -12.77 -11.68 1.22
N VAL A 496 -12.07 -12.44 0.36
CA VAL A 496 -12.63 -13.64 -0.30
C VAL A 496 -12.75 -14.82 0.66
N ALA A 497 -11.77 -14.98 1.56
CA ALA A 497 -11.74 -16.05 2.55
C ALA A 497 -12.66 -15.76 3.76
N GLU A 498 -12.94 -14.48 4.03
CA GLU A 498 -13.86 -14.01 5.08
C GLU A 498 -15.29 -13.76 4.56
N LEU A 499 -15.59 -14.16 3.32
CA LEU A 499 -16.87 -13.92 2.68
C LEU A 499 -17.92 -14.87 3.28
N THR A 500 -18.69 -14.36 4.24
CA THR A 500 -19.55 -15.18 5.08
C THR A 500 -20.64 -15.89 4.27
N ASP A 501 -21.11 -17.01 4.81
CA ASP A 501 -22.21 -17.76 4.23
C ASP A 501 -23.52 -16.94 4.19
N GLU A 502 -23.60 -15.83 4.93
CA GLU A 502 -24.71 -14.87 4.90
C GLU A 502 -24.53 -13.80 3.81
N ASP A 503 -23.32 -13.26 3.65
CA ASP A 503 -22.96 -12.38 2.51
C ASP A 503 -23.27 -13.06 1.18
N VAL A 504 -22.92 -14.35 1.04
CA VAL A 504 -23.21 -15.14 -0.18
C VAL A 504 -24.71 -15.26 -0.42
N LYS A 505 -25.52 -15.46 0.63
CA LYS A 505 -26.99 -15.51 0.53
C LYS A 505 -27.56 -14.14 0.12
N ALA A 506 -27.05 -13.05 0.67
CA ALA A 506 -27.45 -11.68 0.30
C ALA A 506 -27.09 -11.35 -1.16
N ILE A 507 -25.87 -11.69 -1.60
CA ILE A 507 -25.41 -11.55 -2.99
C ILE A 507 -26.33 -12.30 -3.97
N VAL A 508 -26.68 -13.56 -3.65
CA VAL A 508 -27.55 -14.41 -4.48
C VAL A 508 -29.03 -14.05 -4.39
N ALA A 509 -29.45 -13.29 -3.38
CA ALA A 509 -30.77 -12.65 -3.37
C ALA A 509 -30.79 -11.44 -4.30
N LEU A 510 -29.82 -10.53 -4.17
CA LEU A 510 -29.72 -9.29 -4.95
C LEU A 510 -29.51 -9.54 -6.45
N SER A 511 -28.75 -10.58 -6.83
CA SER A 511 -28.50 -10.91 -8.24
C SER A 511 -29.73 -11.44 -8.99
N LYS A 512 -30.84 -11.73 -8.30
CA LYS A 512 -32.09 -12.21 -8.91
C LYS A 512 -33.03 -11.07 -9.31
N ASP A 513 -32.80 -9.85 -8.82
CA ASP A 513 -33.60 -8.69 -9.20
C ASP A 513 -33.25 -8.24 -10.62
N GLU A 514 -34.21 -8.24 -11.53
CA GLU A 514 -34.01 -7.92 -12.96
C GLU A 514 -33.48 -6.48 -13.22
N ARG A 515 -33.55 -5.61 -12.21
CA ARG A 515 -33.02 -4.23 -12.20
C ARG A 515 -31.67 -4.07 -11.50
N ILE A 516 -30.96 -5.16 -11.19
CA ILE A 516 -29.66 -5.11 -10.48
C ILE A 516 -28.61 -4.26 -11.20
N GLY A 517 -28.62 -4.21 -12.54
CA GLY A 517 -27.72 -3.34 -13.30
C GLY A 517 -27.92 -1.85 -13.04
N GLU A 518 -29.17 -1.39 -13.00
CA GLU A 518 -29.52 0.00 -12.70
C GLU A 518 -29.13 0.37 -11.25
N ARG A 519 -29.35 -0.53 -10.28
CA ARG A 519 -28.84 -0.37 -8.89
C ARG A 519 -27.33 -0.22 -8.83
N ILE A 520 -26.59 -1.07 -9.56
CA ILE A 520 -25.14 -1.03 -9.60
C ILE A 520 -24.65 0.30 -10.21
N PHE A 521 -25.22 0.74 -11.34
CA PHE A 521 -24.84 2.02 -11.95
C PHE A 521 -25.14 3.22 -11.04
N ALA A 522 -26.26 3.22 -10.30
CA ALA A 522 -26.60 4.26 -9.34
C ALA A 522 -25.67 4.27 -8.10
N SER A 523 -25.27 3.09 -7.62
CA SER A 523 -24.36 2.96 -6.47
C SER A 523 -22.90 3.33 -6.76
N ILE A 524 -22.52 3.44 -8.04
CA ILE A 524 -21.18 3.82 -8.49
C ILE A 524 -21.03 5.35 -8.53
N GLY A 525 -19.98 5.85 -7.88
CA GLY A 525 -19.72 7.29 -7.74
C GLY A 525 -20.88 8.05 -7.08
N PRO A 526 -21.30 7.71 -5.85
CA PRO A 526 -22.45 8.36 -5.18
C PRO A 526 -22.21 9.83 -4.84
N SER A 527 -20.96 10.30 -4.90
CA SER A 527 -20.54 11.69 -4.73
C SER A 527 -20.59 12.53 -6.02
N ILE A 528 -21.01 11.96 -7.15
CA ILE A 528 -21.07 12.63 -8.45
C ILE A 528 -22.47 12.47 -9.04
N TYR A 529 -23.14 13.60 -9.28
CA TYR A 529 -24.45 13.67 -9.92
C TYR A 529 -24.34 13.45 -11.44
N GLY A 530 -25.34 12.80 -12.05
CA GLY A 530 -25.39 12.54 -13.49
C GLY A 530 -24.34 11.54 -13.99
N HIS A 531 -23.92 11.72 -15.25
CA HIS A 531 -22.92 10.92 -15.97
C HIS A 531 -23.17 9.39 -15.98
N GLU A 532 -24.43 8.94 -16.03
CA GLU A 532 -24.78 7.52 -16.00
C GLU A 532 -24.10 6.68 -17.09
N ASP A 533 -23.94 7.21 -18.30
CA ASP A 533 -23.31 6.49 -19.40
C ASP A 533 -21.81 6.19 -19.10
N ILE A 534 -21.14 7.07 -18.34
CA ILE A 534 -19.77 6.87 -17.85
C ILE A 534 -19.76 5.89 -16.68
N LYS A 535 -20.70 6.02 -15.73
CA LYS A 535 -20.87 5.07 -14.62
C LYS A 535 -21.13 3.65 -15.14
N ARG A 536 -21.90 3.50 -16.22
CA ARG A 536 -22.16 2.24 -16.94
C ARG A 536 -20.89 1.66 -17.58
N GLY A 537 -20.12 2.46 -18.32
CA GLY A 537 -18.85 2.02 -18.89
C GLY A 537 -17.83 1.59 -17.84
N LEU A 538 -17.71 2.37 -16.77
CA LEU A 538 -16.82 2.10 -15.62
C LEU A 538 -17.26 0.85 -14.84
N ALA A 539 -18.57 0.64 -14.64
CA ALA A 539 -19.10 -0.59 -14.05
C ALA A 539 -18.71 -1.84 -14.85
N LEU A 540 -18.87 -1.81 -16.18
CA LEU A 540 -18.52 -2.93 -17.06
C LEU A 540 -17.00 -3.22 -17.00
N ALA A 541 -16.15 -2.19 -16.93
CA ALA A 541 -14.72 -2.36 -16.71
C ALA A 541 -14.38 -2.92 -15.32
N LEU A 542 -15.11 -2.52 -14.27
CA LEU A 542 -14.94 -3.05 -12.92
C LEU A 542 -15.22 -4.56 -12.83
N PHE A 543 -16.23 -5.09 -13.52
CA PHE A 543 -16.50 -6.54 -13.58
C PHE A 543 -15.60 -7.28 -14.60
N GLY A 544 -15.30 -6.65 -15.74
CA GLY A 544 -14.45 -7.18 -16.81
C GLY A 544 -15.04 -8.36 -17.61
N GLY A 545 -14.46 -8.65 -18.78
CA GLY A 545 -14.81 -9.81 -19.62
C GLY A 545 -14.00 -11.06 -19.30
N GLU A 546 -14.08 -12.11 -20.12
CA GLU A 546 -13.32 -13.35 -19.92
C GLU A 546 -12.08 -13.47 -20.83
N ALA A 547 -10.93 -13.76 -20.24
CA ALA A 547 -9.69 -14.01 -20.97
C ALA A 547 -9.71 -15.43 -21.58
N LYS A 548 -9.64 -15.53 -22.90
CA LYS A 548 -9.89 -16.78 -23.65
C LYS A 548 -8.65 -17.23 -24.40
N ASN A 549 -8.38 -18.54 -24.36
CA ASN A 549 -7.23 -19.17 -25.04
C ASN A 549 -7.70 -20.12 -26.17
N PRO A 550 -8.24 -19.61 -27.30
CA PRO A 550 -8.61 -20.45 -28.45
C PRO A 550 -7.39 -21.24 -28.98
N GLY A 551 -7.43 -22.56 -28.82
CA GLY A 551 -6.47 -23.50 -29.41
C GLY A 551 -5.01 -23.33 -28.95
N GLY A 552 -4.76 -22.60 -27.85
CA GLY A 552 -3.42 -22.40 -27.29
C GLY A 552 -2.44 -21.53 -28.10
N LYS A 553 -2.83 -21.00 -29.26
CA LYS A 553 -1.95 -20.15 -30.12
C LYS A 553 -2.12 -18.65 -29.91
N HIS A 554 -3.33 -18.20 -29.60
CA HIS A 554 -3.63 -16.79 -29.36
C HIS A 554 -4.42 -16.67 -28.05
N LYS A 555 -3.97 -15.76 -27.17
CA LYS A 555 -4.70 -15.38 -25.95
C LYS A 555 -5.46 -14.09 -26.23
N VAL A 556 -6.78 -14.15 -26.16
CA VAL A 556 -7.65 -12.97 -26.28
C VAL A 556 -7.76 -12.33 -24.90
N ARG A 557 -7.45 -11.03 -24.79
CA ARG A 557 -7.59 -10.26 -23.55
C ARG A 557 -9.05 -10.23 -23.08
N GLY A 558 -9.28 -10.34 -21.78
CA GLY A 558 -10.61 -10.16 -21.15
C GLY A 558 -10.84 -8.75 -20.59
N ASP A 559 -9.77 -7.96 -20.47
CA ASP A 559 -9.72 -6.62 -19.90
C ASP A 559 -10.39 -5.57 -20.81
N ILE A 560 -11.12 -4.64 -20.19
CA ILE A 560 -11.91 -3.59 -20.87
C ILE A 560 -11.33 -2.23 -20.50
N ASN A 561 -10.48 -1.68 -21.35
CA ASN A 561 -9.81 -0.40 -21.10
C ASN A 561 -10.76 0.78 -21.36
N VAL A 562 -10.76 1.78 -20.47
CA VAL A 562 -11.63 2.97 -20.55
C VAL A 562 -10.78 4.25 -20.57
N LEU A 563 -11.09 5.18 -21.48
CA LEU A 563 -10.49 6.51 -21.54
C LEU A 563 -11.57 7.58 -21.32
N MET A 564 -11.40 8.42 -20.31
CA MET A 564 -12.25 9.57 -20.00
C MET A 564 -11.55 10.87 -20.44
N CYS A 565 -11.99 11.45 -21.55
CA CYS A 565 -11.57 12.78 -22.00
C CYS A 565 -12.68 13.80 -21.71
N GLY A 566 -12.34 15.07 -21.49
CA GLY A 566 -13.32 16.14 -21.29
C GLY A 566 -12.79 17.33 -20.53
N ASP A 567 -13.62 18.37 -20.40
CA ASP A 567 -13.22 19.68 -19.85
C ASP A 567 -12.66 19.59 -18.41
N PRO A 568 -11.71 20.45 -18.00
CA PRO A 568 -11.23 20.50 -16.62
C PRO A 568 -12.36 20.88 -15.66
N GLY A 569 -12.34 20.34 -14.44
CA GLY A 569 -13.40 20.53 -13.44
C GLY A 569 -14.54 19.49 -13.49
N THR A 570 -14.66 18.70 -14.55
CA THR A 570 -15.72 17.67 -14.75
C THR A 570 -15.59 16.40 -13.88
N ALA A 571 -15.07 16.52 -12.66
CA ALA A 571 -14.93 15.47 -11.65
C ALA A 571 -14.18 14.17 -12.04
N LYS A 572 -13.55 14.08 -13.24
CA LYS A 572 -12.84 12.89 -13.76
C LYS A 572 -11.91 12.20 -12.73
N SER A 573 -11.04 12.96 -12.05
CA SER A 573 -10.12 12.44 -11.03
C SER A 573 -10.82 11.87 -9.79
N GLN A 574 -12.06 12.31 -9.50
CA GLN A 574 -12.87 11.76 -8.41
C GLN A 574 -13.51 10.42 -8.80
N PHE A 575 -13.80 10.18 -10.08
CA PHE A 575 -14.15 8.84 -10.56
C PHE A 575 -12.98 7.87 -10.35
N LEU A 576 -11.75 8.24 -10.73
CA LEU A 576 -10.55 7.41 -10.50
C LEU A 576 -10.38 7.07 -9.01
N LYS A 577 -10.43 8.06 -8.11
CA LYS A 577 -10.35 7.89 -6.64
C LYS A 577 -11.51 7.13 -6.02
N TYR A 578 -12.63 6.99 -6.73
CA TYR A 578 -13.72 6.08 -6.36
C TYR A 578 -13.42 4.64 -6.81
N VAL A 579 -12.92 4.43 -8.03
CA VAL A 579 -12.48 3.09 -8.49
C VAL A 579 -11.40 2.53 -7.58
N GLU A 580 -10.44 3.37 -7.18
CA GLU A 580 -9.32 3.05 -6.29
C GLU A 580 -9.76 2.35 -5.00
N LYS A 581 -10.90 2.76 -4.42
CA LYS A 581 -11.43 2.26 -3.15
C LYS A 581 -12.37 1.06 -3.30
N VAL A 582 -12.80 0.76 -4.52
CA VAL A 582 -13.81 -0.27 -4.84
C VAL A 582 -13.21 -1.47 -5.57
N ALA A 583 -12.15 -1.25 -6.35
CA ALA A 583 -11.41 -2.33 -7.00
C ALA A 583 -10.44 -2.97 -6.01
N SER A 584 -10.59 -4.27 -5.75
CA SER A 584 -9.80 -5.07 -4.80
C SER A 584 -8.31 -5.28 -5.15
N ARG A 585 -7.75 -4.43 -6.01
CA ARG A 585 -6.36 -4.25 -6.44
C ARG A 585 -6.31 -3.12 -7.47
N ALA A 586 -6.34 -1.88 -7.01
CA ALA A 586 -6.02 -0.71 -7.83
C ALA A 586 -4.57 -0.29 -7.62
N VAL A 587 -3.94 0.27 -8.67
CA VAL A 587 -2.72 1.08 -8.54
C VAL A 587 -3.02 2.43 -9.17
N PHE A 588 -2.92 3.50 -8.39
CA PHE A 588 -3.09 4.87 -8.86
C PHE A 588 -1.74 5.47 -9.29
N THR A 589 -1.73 6.16 -10.43
CA THR A 589 -0.54 6.84 -10.95
C THR A 589 -0.93 8.07 -11.78
N THR A 590 0.01 9.01 -11.95
CA THR A 590 -0.16 10.24 -12.74
C THR A 590 0.81 10.23 -13.91
N GLY A 591 0.34 10.57 -15.11
CA GLY A 591 1.16 10.59 -16.33
C GLY A 591 2.40 11.49 -16.25
N GLN A 592 2.42 12.48 -15.37
CA GLN A 592 3.58 13.36 -15.13
C GLN A 592 4.55 12.82 -14.07
N GLY A 593 4.08 12.03 -13.10
CA GLY A 593 4.93 11.39 -12.08
C GLY A 593 5.40 9.98 -12.44
N ALA A 594 4.80 9.37 -13.48
CA ALA A 594 5.01 7.97 -13.86
C ALA A 594 5.89 7.85 -15.11
N SER A 595 7.19 8.07 -14.96
CA SER A 595 8.17 7.74 -16.01
C SER A 595 8.15 6.24 -16.32
N ALA A 596 8.73 5.84 -17.46
CA ALA A 596 8.88 4.43 -17.84
C ALA A 596 9.56 3.58 -16.75
N VAL A 597 10.40 4.19 -15.90
CA VAL A 597 11.01 3.55 -14.72
C VAL A 597 9.96 3.18 -13.68
N GLY A 598 8.95 4.03 -13.41
CA GLY A 598 7.86 3.75 -12.47
C GLY A 598 6.71 2.91 -13.06
N LEU A 599 6.50 2.94 -14.38
CA LEU A 599 5.45 2.16 -15.05
C LEU A 599 5.86 0.73 -15.36
N THR A 600 7.08 0.53 -15.86
CA THR A 600 7.69 -0.78 -16.14
C THR A 600 8.57 -1.22 -14.96
N ALA A 601 9.06 -2.46 -14.94
CA ALA A 601 10.01 -2.85 -13.90
C ALA A 601 11.41 -2.27 -14.15
N TYR A 602 12.10 -1.91 -13.06
CA TYR A 602 13.41 -1.27 -13.08
C TYR A 602 14.39 -1.99 -12.16
N VAL A 603 15.68 -1.81 -12.41
CA VAL A 603 16.74 -2.46 -11.63
C VAL A 603 17.21 -1.49 -10.55
N GLN A 604 16.96 -1.84 -9.29
CA GLN A 604 17.38 -1.10 -8.11
C GLN A 604 18.37 -1.94 -7.30
N ARG A 605 19.28 -1.29 -6.58
CA ARG A 605 20.14 -1.98 -5.62
C ARG A 605 19.39 -2.16 -4.30
N HIS A 606 19.08 -3.40 -3.92
CA HIS A 606 18.26 -3.70 -2.76
C HIS A 606 18.92 -3.18 -1.46
N PRO A 607 18.22 -2.42 -0.59
CA PRO A 607 18.85 -1.76 0.56
C PRO A 607 19.42 -2.75 1.59
N VAL A 608 18.74 -3.89 1.80
CA VAL A 608 19.15 -4.92 2.77
C VAL A 608 20.34 -5.77 2.27
N THR A 609 20.18 -6.48 1.15
CA THR A 609 21.16 -7.45 0.63
C THR A 609 22.26 -6.81 -0.23
N ARG A 610 22.09 -5.55 -0.65
CA ARG A 610 23.03 -4.78 -1.50
C ARG A 610 23.29 -5.38 -2.90
N GLU A 611 22.48 -6.35 -3.32
CA GLU A 611 22.48 -6.93 -4.67
C GLU A 611 21.62 -6.10 -5.64
N TRP A 612 21.69 -6.39 -6.94
CA TRP A 612 20.85 -5.75 -7.95
C TRP A 612 19.54 -6.55 -8.13
N THR A 613 18.42 -5.97 -7.71
CA THR A 613 17.08 -6.57 -7.79
C THR A 613 16.21 -5.86 -8.82
N LEU A 614 15.25 -6.59 -9.40
CA LEU A 614 14.25 -6.02 -10.30
C LEU A 614 12.99 -5.64 -9.51
N GLU A 615 12.75 -4.35 -9.34
CA GLU A 615 11.55 -3.81 -8.68
C GLU A 615 10.42 -3.62 -9.71
N ALA A 616 9.20 -4.03 -9.35
CA ALA A 616 8.07 -4.07 -10.26
C ALA A 616 7.36 -2.70 -10.35
N GLY A 617 7.27 -2.13 -11.55
CA GLY A 617 6.51 -0.91 -11.81
C GLY A 617 4.98 -1.11 -11.77
N ALA A 618 4.26 0.01 -11.79
CA ALA A 618 2.82 0.09 -11.58
C ALA A 618 1.98 -0.89 -12.42
N LEU A 619 2.33 -1.13 -13.69
CA LEU A 619 1.60 -2.03 -14.58
C LEU A 619 1.73 -3.52 -14.18
N VAL A 620 2.86 -3.90 -13.58
CA VAL A 620 3.11 -5.25 -13.07
C VAL A 620 2.50 -5.41 -11.68
N LEU A 621 2.60 -4.38 -10.83
CA LEU A 621 1.88 -4.30 -9.56
C LEU A 621 0.35 -4.34 -9.75
N ALA A 622 -0.18 -3.92 -10.90
CA ALA A 622 -1.60 -3.98 -11.25
C ALA A 622 -2.07 -5.29 -11.92
N ASP A 623 -1.24 -6.33 -12.08
CA ASP A 623 -1.64 -7.57 -12.76
C ASP A 623 -2.89 -8.23 -12.12
N ARG A 624 -3.89 -8.58 -12.94
CA ARG A 624 -5.27 -8.98 -12.58
C ARG A 624 -6.09 -7.93 -11.81
N GLY A 625 -5.62 -6.70 -11.75
CA GLY A 625 -6.28 -5.55 -11.13
C GLY A 625 -6.55 -4.42 -12.13
N VAL A 626 -6.65 -3.21 -11.60
CA VAL A 626 -6.90 -1.99 -12.37
C VAL A 626 -5.71 -1.04 -12.23
N CYS A 627 -5.20 -0.53 -13.35
CA CYS A 627 -4.25 0.57 -13.37
C CYS A 627 -5.02 1.86 -13.66
N LEU A 628 -4.96 2.82 -12.73
CA LEU A 628 -5.62 4.11 -12.82
C LEU A 628 -4.58 5.16 -13.21
N ILE A 629 -4.75 5.83 -14.35
CA ILE A 629 -3.82 6.86 -14.84
C ILE A 629 -4.55 8.19 -14.96
N ASP A 630 -4.17 9.18 -14.16
CA ASP A 630 -4.63 10.57 -14.34
C ASP A 630 -3.62 11.38 -15.18
N GLU A 631 -4.08 12.43 -15.84
CA GLU A 631 -3.28 13.28 -16.76
C GLU A 631 -2.52 12.49 -17.86
N PHE A 632 -3.20 11.53 -18.48
CA PHE A 632 -2.65 10.64 -19.52
C PHE A 632 -2.12 11.39 -20.77
N ASP A 633 -2.57 12.62 -21.00
CA ASP A 633 -2.04 13.52 -22.03
C ASP A 633 -0.56 13.91 -21.81
N LYS A 634 -0.12 14.07 -20.56
CA LYS A 634 1.22 14.58 -20.19
C LYS A 634 2.35 13.54 -20.26
N MET A 635 2.07 12.32 -20.68
CA MET A 635 3.04 11.20 -20.67
C MET A 635 4.15 11.36 -21.70
N ASN A 636 5.38 11.00 -21.36
CA ASN A 636 6.52 11.06 -22.28
C ASN A 636 6.43 9.96 -23.36
N ASP A 637 7.04 10.15 -24.53
CA ASP A 637 6.94 9.17 -25.63
C ASP A 637 7.58 7.80 -25.31
N GLN A 638 8.58 7.77 -24.42
CA GLN A 638 9.16 6.52 -23.90
C GLN A 638 8.16 5.74 -23.01
N ASP A 639 7.24 6.45 -22.38
CA ASP A 639 6.21 5.89 -21.49
C ASP A 639 5.02 5.42 -22.34
N ARG A 640 4.64 6.22 -23.36
CA ARG A 640 3.64 5.89 -24.38
C ARG A 640 4.02 4.59 -25.12
N THR A 641 5.28 4.43 -25.55
CA THR A 641 5.78 3.18 -26.17
C THR A 641 5.76 1.97 -25.23
N SER A 642 6.07 2.17 -23.94
CA SER A 642 6.01 1.10 -22.94
C SER A 642 4.57 0.62 -22.68
N ILE A 643 3.59 1.54 -22.64
CA ILE A 643 2.16 1.22 -22.52
C ILE A 643 1.63 0.50 -23.77
N HIS A 644 2.11 0.84 -24.98
CA HIS A 644 1.73 0.14 -26.21
C HIS A 644 2.03 -1.37 -26.17
N GLU A 645 3.19 -1.77 -25.65
CA GLU A 645 3.56 -3.19 -25.48
C GLU A 645 2.59 -3.90 -24.52
N ALA A 646 2.38 -3.30 -23.35
CA ALA A 646 1.50 -3.83 -22.31
C ALA A 646 0.02 -3.96 -22.77
N MET A 647 -0.53 -2.97 -23.48
CA MET A 647 -1.93 -2.97 -23.94
C MET A 647 -2.23 -3.93 -25.11
N GLU A 648 -1.21 -4.34 -25.87
CA GLU A 648 -1.32 -5.37 -26.92
C GLU A 648 -1.06 -6.77 -26.35
N GLN A 649 0.10 -6.98 -25.72
CA GLN A 649 0.59 -8.33 -25.39
C GLN A 649 0.22 -8.78 -23.96
N GLN A 650 -0.15 -7.85 -23.08
CA GLN A 650 -0.28 -8.08 -21.62
C GLN A 650 0.99 -8.62 -20.95
N SER A 651 2.13 -8.32 -21.54
CA SER A 651 3.47 -8.62 -21.06
C SER A 651 4.40 -7.45 -21.36
N ILE A 652 5.45 -7.31 -20.56
CA ILE A 652 6.52 -6.31 -20.73
C ILE A 652 7.85 -7.08 -20.75
N SER A 653 8.65 -6.88 -21.80
CA SER A 653 9.97 -7.48 -21.97
C SER A 653 11.08 -6.54 -21.50
N ILE A 654 12.01 -7.05 -20.69
CA ILE A 654 13.04 -6.23 -20.03
C ILE A 654 14.40 -6.91 -20.13
N SER A 655 15.37 -6.19 -20.69
CA SER A 655 16.76 -6.60 -20.85
C SER A 655 17.67 -5.49 -20.31
N LYS A 656 17.89 -5.45 -18.99
CA LYS A 656 18.67 -4.41 -18.29
C LYS A 656 19.60 -5.07 -17.27
N ALA A 657 20.80 -4.51 -17.09
CA ALA A 657 21.81 -4.97 -16.11
C ALA A 657 22.13 -6.48 -16.13
N GLY A 658 22.09 -7.11 -17.32
CA GLY A 658 22.31 -8.56 -17.49
C GLY A 658 21.10 -9.44 -17.18
N ILE A 659 20.01 -8.88 -16.65
CA ILE A 659 18.74 -9.58 -16.40
C ILE A 659 17.88 -9.46 -17.66
N VAL A 660 17.62 -10.58 -18.32
CA VAL A 660 16.67 -10.69 -19.44
C VAL A 660 15.45 -11.47 -18.96
N THR A 661 14.33 -10.78 -18.77
CA THR A 661 13.07 -11.35 -18.26
C THR A 661 11.86 -10.80 -19.00
N SER A 662 10.74 -11.52 -18.94
CA SER A 662 9.43 -11.01 -19.35
C SER A 662 8.46 -11.11 -18.17
N LEU A 663 7.77 -10.00 -17.90
CA LEU A 663 6.81 -9.88 -16.81
C LEU A 663 5.39 -9.83 -17.39
N GLN A 664 4.40 -10.34 -16.66
CA GLN A 664 3.00 -10.26 -17.07
C GLN A 664 2.34 -9.02 -16.46
N ALA A 665 1.60 -8.28 -17.29
CA ALA A 665 0.95 -7.02 -16.97
C ALA A 665 -0.51 -7.07 -17.44
N ARG A 666 -1.27 -8.06 -16.94
CA ARG A 666 -2.68 -8.30 -17.32
C ARG A 666 -3.59 -7.40 -16.50
N CYS A 667 -3.51 -6.09 -16.73
CA CYS A 667 -4.30 -5.08 -16.04
C CYS A 667 -5.36 -4.47 -16.96
N THR A 668 -6.47 -4.04 -16.37
CA THR A 668 -7.42 -3.15 -17.02
C THR A 668 -6.95 -1.70 -16.80
N VAL A 669 -6.77 -0.94 -17.88
CA VAL A 669 -6.35 0.47 -17.82
C VAL A 669 -7.57 1.38 -17.84
N ILE A 670 -7.71 2.23 -16.82
CA ILE A 670 -8.69 3.32 -16.78
C ILE A 670 -7.90 4.63 -16.73
N ALA A 671 -7.98 5.41 -17.80
CA ALA A 671 -7.23 6.64 -17.98
C ALA A 671 -8.15 7.87 -18.00
N ALA A 672 -7.67 8.99 -17.45
CA ALA A 672 -8.26 10.32 -17.63
C ALA A 672 -7.29 11.20 -18.44
N ALA A 673 -7.83 11.93 -19.42
CA ALA A 673 -7.09 12.87 -20.26
C ALA A 673 -7.82 14.22 -20.37
N ASN A 674 -7.08 15.27 -20.71
CA ASN A 674 -7.60 16.62 -20.96
C ASN A 674 -7.58 16.97 -22.45
N PRO A 675 -8.55 17.76 -22.95
CA PRO A 675 -8.52 18.28 -24.31
C PRO A 675 -7.47 19.39 -24.47
N ILE A 676 -6.87 19.46 -25.65
CA ILE A 676 -5.95 20.53 -26.05
C ILE A 676 -6.68 21.88 -25.94
N GLY A 677 -5.99 22.91 -25.43
CA GLY A 677 -6.59 24.23 -25.20
C GLY A 677 -7.55 24.31 -24.00
N GLY A 678 -7.74 23.22 -23.25
CA GLY A 678 -8.55 23.20 -22.03
C GLY A 678 -10.07 23.17 -22.25
N ARG A 679 -10.55 23.01 -23.48
CA ARG A 679 -11.97 22.76 -23.77
C ARG A 679 -12.16 21.84 -24.98
N TYR A 680 -13.13 20.93 -24.91
CA TYR A 680 -13.43 19.99 -25.99
C TYR A 680 -14.30 20.62 -27.10
N ASP A 681 -13.74 20.81 -28.30
CA ASP A 681 -14.47 21.35 -29.45
C ASP A 681 -15.12 20.24 -30.33
N PRO A 682 -16.46 20.10 -30.39
CA PRO A 682 -17.14 19.04 -31.15
C PRO A 682 -17.14 19.23 -32.67
N SER A 683 -16.48 20.28 -33.17
CA SER A 683 -16.27 20.54 -34.61
C SER A 683 -15.11 19.72 -35.19
N LEU A 684 -14.12 19.38 -34.37
CA LEU A 684 -12.97 18.56 -34.71
C LEU A 684 -13.25 17.08 -34.38
N THR A 685 -12.39 16.17 -34.83
CA THR A 685 -12.39 14.77 -34.37
C THR A 685 -11.82 14.69 -32.96
N PHE A 686 -12.19 13.62 -32.24
CA PHE A 686 -11.54 13.25 -30.99
C PHE A 686 -10.00 13.21 -31.07
N SER A 687 -9.42 12.70 -32.17
CA SER A 687 -7.96 12.60 -32.36
C SER A 687 -7.27 13.92 -32.73
N GLU A 688 -8.03 14.97 -33.07
CA GLU A 688 -7.52 16.34 -33.23
C GLU A 688 -7.63 17.13 -31.90
N ASN A 689 -8.51 16.70 -30.98
CA ASN A 689 -8.76 17.34 -29.68
C ASN A 689 -7.88 16.82 -28.53
N VAL A 690 -7.16 15.72 -28.71
CA VAL A 690 -6.31 15.11 -27.68
C VAL A 690 -4.96 14.70 -28.29
N ASP A 691 -3.86 14.98 -27.59
CA ASP A 691 -2.50 14.64 -28.05
C ASP A 691 -2.19 13.15 -27.79
N LEU A 692 -2.85 12.27 -28.54
CA LEU A 692 -2.64 10.82 -28.47
C LEU A 692 -2.55 10.23 -29.86
N THR A 693 -1.63 9.27 -30.05
CA THR A 693 -1.49 8.59 -31.34
C THR A 693 -2.68 7.65 -31.59
N GLU A 694 -3.15 7.56 -32.83
CA GLU A 694 -4.27 6.68 -33.21
C GLU A 694 -4.07 5.20 -32.77
N PRO A 695 -2.85 4.63 -32.78
CA PRO A 695 -2.60 3.29 -32.25
C PRO A 695 -2.81 3.15 -30.73
N ILE A 696 -2.83 4.23 -29.93
CA ILE A 696 -3.24 4.21 -28.50
C ILE A 696 -4.76 4.15 -28.43
N VAL A 697 -5.45 5.06 -29.13
CA VAL A 697 -6.92 5.20 -29.08
C VAL A 697 -7.59 3.88 -29.47
N SER A 698 -7.04 3.17 -30.47
CA SER A 698 -7.49 1.84 -30.89
C SER A 698 -7.20 0.68 -29.90
N ARG A 699 -6.66 0.97 -28.69
CA ARG A 699 -6.49 0.00 -27.58
C ARG A 699 -7.52 0.16 -26.47
N PHE A 700 -8.22 1.28 -26.43
CA PHE A 700 -9.33 1.50 -25.50
C PHE A 700 -10.60 0.85 -26.06
N ASP A 701 -11.35 0.19 -25.19
CA ASP A 701 -12.60 -0.50 -25.52
C ASP A 701 -13.82 0.43 -25.34
N VAL A 702 -13.68 1.47 -24.50
CA VAL A 702 -14.68 2.55 -24.30
C VAL A 702 -13.98 3.91 -24.25
N LEU A 703 -14.46 4.86 -25.05
CA LEU A 703 -14.06 6.26 -25.08
C LEU A 703 -15.22 7.12 -24.54
N CYS A 704 -15.06 7.72 -23.37
CA CYS A 704 -16.05 8.61 -22.76
C CYS A 704 -15.62 10.07 -22.95
N VAL A 705 -16.47 10.88 -23.60
CA VAL A 705 -16.26 12.32 -23.78
C VAL A 705 -17.19 13.09 -22.83
N VAL A 706 -16.65 13.66 -21.77
CA VAL A 706 -17.36 14.62 -20.93
C VAL A 706 -17.33 15.99 -21.60
N ARG A 707 -18.47 16.69 -21.58
CA ARG A 707 -18.60 18.06 -22.07
C ARG A 707 -19.36 18.89 -21.05
N ASP A 708 -18.87 20.09 -20.77
CA ASP A 708 -19.59 21.07 -19.97
C ASP A 708 -20.58 21.85 -20.85
N THR A 709 -21.87 21.71 -20.53
CA THR A 709 -22.99 22.37 -21.20
C THR A 709 -23.86 23.07 -20.16
N VAL A 710 -23.82 24.40 -20.15
CA VAL A 710 -24.62 25.27 -19.26
C VAL A 710 -26.13 25.08 -19.49
N ASP A 711 -26.74 24.32 -18.59
CA ASP A 711 -28.12 23.86 -18.65
C ASP A 711 -28.74 24.15 -17.26
N PRO A 712 -29.44 25.28 -17.06
CA PRO A 712 -29.68 25.86 -15.73
C PRO A 712 -30.45 24.96 -14.75
N VAL A 713 -31.26 24.03 -15.27
CA VAL A 713 -31.97 23.03 -14.46
C VAL A 713 -31.00 21.98 -13.91
N GLN A 714 -29.98 21.60 -14.68
CA GLN A 714 -28.92 20.71 -14.21
C GLN A 714 -27.98 21.43 -13.24
N ASP A 715 -27.68 22.71 -13.50
CA ASP A 715 -26.86 23.55 -12.61
C ASP A 715 -27.51 23.69 -11.22
N GLU A 716 -28.82 23.93 -11.12
CA GLU A 716 -29.53 24.00 -9.83
C GLU A 716 -29.51 22.64 -9.10
N MET A 717 -29.75 21.53 -9.81
CA MET A 717 -29.72 20.18 -9.24
C MET A 717 -28.33 19.82 -8.71
N LEU A 718 -27.28 20.13 -9.48
CA LEU A 718 -25.88 19.95 -9.09
C LEU A 718 -25.51 20.83 -7.89
N ALA A 719 -25.88 22.11 -7.90
CA ALA A 719 -25.61 23.03 -6.80
C ALA A 719 -26.28 22.57 -5.49
N ARG A 720 -27.57 22.18 -5.54
CA ARG A 720 -28.30 21.62 -4.39
C ARG A 720 -27.62 20.35 -3.86
N PHE A 721 -27.18 19.45 -4.74
CA PHE A 721 -26.47 18.23 -4.37
C PHE A 721 -25.11 18.52 -3.71
N VAL A 722 -24.31 19.43 -4.28
CA VAL A 722 -23.01 19.83 -3.73
C VAL A 722 -23.16 20.50 -2.36
N VAL A 723 -24.12 21.43 -2.20
CA VAL A 723 -24.43 22.05 -0.90
C VAL A 723 -24.88 21.01 0.12
N GLY A 724 -25.78 20.10 -0.25
CA GLY A 724 -26.21 18.99 0.61
C GLY A 724 -25.07 18.06 1.02
N SER A 725 -24.09 17.83 0.13
CA SER A 725 -22.87 17.08 0.44
C SER A 725 -21.98 17.81 1.45
N HIS A 726 -21.72 19.11 1.27
CA HIS A 726 -20.92 19.89 2.21
C HIS A 726 -21.55 19.98 3.61
N ILE A 727 -22.88 20.07 3.71
CA ILE A 727 -23.61 20.04 4.99
C ILE A 727 -23.41 18.70 5.72
N LYS A 728 -23.42 17.57 4.99
CA LYS A 728 -23.26 16.23 5.59
C LYS A 728 -21.85 15.96 6.12
N HIS A 729 -20.80 16.46 5.48
CA HIS A 729 -19.41 16.06 5.75
C HIS A 729 -18.68 16.88 6.84
N HIS A 730 -19.38 17.64 7.69
CA HIS A 730 -18.75 18.40 8.77
C HIS A 730 -18.34 17.50 9.96
N PRO A 731 -17.10 17.58 10.50
CA PRO A 731 -16.65 16.76 11.62
C PRO A 731 -17.59 16.70 12.85
N SER A 732 -18.24 17.81 13.20
CA SER A 732 -19.20 17.94 14.30
C SER A 732 -20.50 17.15 14.13
N ASN A 733 -20.76 16.61 12.94
CA ASN A 733 -22.00 15.91 12.59
C ASN A 733 -21.83 14.37 12.49
N LYS A 734 -20.73 13.83 13.04
CA LYS A 734 -20.40 12.39 12.96
C LYS A 734 -21.24 11.49 13.88
N GLU A 735 -21.85 12.04 14.93
CA GLU A 735 -22.61 11.28 15.94
C GLU A 735 -23.99 11.94 16.13
N GLY A 736 -24.90 11.78 15.16
CA GLY A 736 -26.14 12.59 15.16
C GLY A 736 -27.25 12.19 14.18
N GLY A 737 -27.81 10.99 14.31
CA GLY A 737 -29.21 10.67 13.99
C GLY A 737 -29.73 10.83 12.54
N VAL A 738 -30.15 9.72 11.92
CA VAL A 738 -30.90 9.72 10.64
C VAL A 738 -32.38 10.08 10.88
N ALA A 739 -32.65 11.21 11.54
CA ALA A 739 -33.98 11.64 11.97
C ALA A 739 -34.04 13.15 12.26
N GLY A 740 -34.29 14.00 11.25
CA GLY A 740 -34.54 15.42 11.48
C GLY A 740 -34.57 16.31 10.24
N LEU A 741 -33.68 16.05 9.27
CA LEU A 741 -33.92 16.45 7.89
C LEU A 741 -34.60 15.29 7.17
N GLU A 742 -35.67 15.60 6.43
CA GLU A 742 -36.20 14.71 5.41
C GLU A 742 -35.07 14.32 4.46
N GLU A 743 -35.10 13.10 3.92
CA GLU A 743 -34.22 12.76 2.82
C GLU A 743 -34.50 13.73 1.67
N VAL A 744 -33.51 14.55 1.31
CA VAL A 744 -33.52 15.27 0.03
C VAL A 744 -33.25 14.23 -1.05
N VAL A 745 -34.26 13.39 -1.29
CA VAL A 745 -34.37 12.49 -2.43
C VAL A 745 -34.42 13.39 -3.65
N LEU A 746 -33.27 13.58 -4.29
CA LEU A 746 -33.18 14.24 -5.58
C LEU A 746 -33.99 13.38 -6.57
N PRO A 747 -35.12 13.86 -7.14
CA PRO A 747 -36.12 12.99 -7.79
C PRO A 747 -35.71 12.40 -9.15
N ASN A 748 -34.41 12.18 -9.37
CA ASN A 748 -33.81 11.82 -10.66
C ASN A 748 -33.01 10.50 -10.61
N SER A 749 -32.85 9.88 -9.44
CA SER A 749 -32.72 8.42 -9.38
C SER A 749 -34.13 7.83 -9.35
N SER A 750 -34.42 6.85 -10.18
CA SER A 750 -35.63 6.02 -10.09
C SER A 750 -35.76 5.34 -8.71
N ASP A 751 -36.94 4.81 -8.37
CA ASP A 751 -37.27 4.19 -7.08
C ASP A 751 -36.48 2.89 -6.81
N VAL A 752 -35.18 3.04 -6.59
CA VAL A 752 -34.17 2.01 -6.77
C VAL A 752 -33.18 2.12 -5.60
N PRO A 753 -33.24 1.20 -4.61
CA PRO A 753 -32.43 1.33 -3.40
C PRO A 753 -30.93 1.19 -3.72
N LEU A 754 -30.14 2.10 -3.17
CA LEU A 754 -28.68 2.11 -3.29
C LEU A 754 -28.05 0.92 -2.57
N ILE A 755 -27.05 0.31 -3.20
CA ILE A 755 -26.29 -0.82 -2.61
C ILE A 755 -25.20 -0.25 -1.68
N PRO A 756 -25.05 -0.77 -0.44
CA PRO A 756 -23.93 -0.44 0.44
C PRO A 756 -22.59 -0.78 -0.20
N GLN A 757 -21.59 0.10 -0.05
CA GLN A 757 -20.32 0.01 -0.77
C GLN A 757 -19.52 -1.26 -0.43
N GLU A 758 -19.58 -1.72 0.82
CA GLU A 758 -18.95 -2.97 1.27
C GLU A 758 -19.55 -4.19 0.57
N LEU A 759 -20.89 -4.26 0.47
CA LEU A 759 -21.58 -5.34 -0.22
C LEU A 759 -21.28 -5.32 -1.71
N LEU A 760 -21.26 -4.13 -2.33
CA LEU A 760 -20.86 -3.98 -3.74
C LEU A 760 -19.41 -4.45 -3.96
N ARG A 761 -18.48 -4.18 -3.03
CA ARG A 761 -17.10 -4.68 -3.10
C ARG A 761 -17.06 -6.21 -3.02
N LYS A 762 -17.73 -6.82 -2.03
CA LYS A 762 -17.89 -8.29 -1.93
C LYS A 762 -18.52 -8.89 -3.20
N TYR A 763 -19.52 -8.22 -3.78
CA TYR A 763 -20.21 -8.64 -5.00
C TYR A 763 -19.31 -8.65 -6.24
N ILE A 764 -18.50 -7.60 -6.47
CA ILE A 764 -17.55 -7.55 -7.61
C ILE A 764 -16.52 -8.68 -7.52
N ILE A 765 -15.98 -8.93 -6.32
CA ILE A 765 -15.03 -10.01 -6.05
C ILE A 765 -15.69 -11.38 -6.33
N TYR A 766 -16.86 -11.63 -5.73
CA TYR A 766 -17.62 -12.88 -5.90
C TYR A 766 -17.92 -13.17 -7.38
N ALA A 767 -18.36 -12.15 -8.12
CA ALA A 767 -18.70 -12.25 -9.55
C ALA A 767 -17.47 -12.59 -10.41
N LYS A 768 -16.31 -11.99 -10.14
CA LYS A 768 -15.07 -12.25 -10.88
C LYS A 768 -14.51 -13.66 -10.69
N GLU A 769 -14.64 -14.21 -9.48
CA GLU A 769 -14.02 -15.51 -9.15
C GLU A 769 -14.89 -16.70 -9.58
N ARG A 770 -16.21 -16.65 -9.28
CA ARG A 770 -17.12 -17.77 -9.49
C ARG A 770 -17.76 -17.83 -10.88
N VAL A 771 -17.97 -16.71 -11.58
CA VAL A 771 -18.78 -16.66 -12.82
C VAL A 771 -17.94 -16.53 -14.09
N ARG A 772 -18.14 -17.46 -15.03
CA ARG A 772 -17.37 -17.58 -16.28
C ARG A 772 -18.28 -17.70 -17.52
N PRO A 773 -18.73 -16.57 -18.10
CA PRO A 773 -19.83 -16.53 -19.06
C PRO A 773 -19.49 -17.11 -20.44
N LYS A 774 -20.38 -17.97 -20.94
CA LYS A 774 -20.21 -18.73 -22.19
C LYS A 774 -21.03 -18.15 -23.33
N LEU A 775 -20.42 -18.09 -24.52
CA LEU A 775 -21.01 -17.57 -25.76
C LEU A 775 -21.70 -18.68 -26.56
N ASN A 776 -22.77 -19.27 -26.00
CA ASN A 776 -23.45 -20.41 -26.61
C ASN A 776 -24.65 -20.03 -27.50
N GLN A 777 -25.28 -18.87 -27.27
CA GLN A 777 -26.58 -18.50 -27.84
C GLN A 777 -26.61 -17.02 -28.29
N MET A 778 -25.51 -16.54 -28.86
CA MET A 778 -25.41 -15.17 -29.41
C MET A 778 -25.75 -15.13 -30.91
N ASP A 779 -26.49 -14.11 -31.34
CA ASP A 779 -26.69 -13.79 -32.75
C ASP A 779 -25.40 -13.23 -33.39
N GLN A 780 -24.53 -14.13 -33.87
CA GLN A 780 -23.32 -13.76 -34.60
C GLN A 780 -23.66 -12.90 -35.85
N ASP A 781 -24.77 -13.21 -36.51
CA ASP A 781 -25.35 -12.45 -37.62
C ASP A 781 -25.68 -11.00 -37.28
N LYS A 782 -26.22 -10.75 -36.09
CA LYS A 782 -26.66 -9.43 -35.62
C LYS A 782 -25.44 -8.52 -35.38
N VAL A 783 -24.40 -9.09 -34.77
CA VAL A 783 -23.08 -8.47 -34.61
C VAL A 783 -22.45 -8.14 -35.97
N ALA A 784 -22.45 -9.09 -36.90
CA ALA A 784 -21.86 -8.91 -38.23
C ALA A 784 -22.58 -7.80 -39.05
N ARG A 785 -23.92 -7.77 -39.02
CA ARG A 785 -24.73 -6.73 -39.69
C ARG A 785 -24.41 -5.35 -39.14
N ILE A 786 -24.45 -5.18 -37.81
CA ILE A 786 -24.14 -3.90 -37.15
C ILE A 786 -22.72 -3.44 -37.47
N TYR A 787 -21.72 -4.33 -37.44
CA TYR A 787 -20.36 -3.97 -37.86
C TYR A 787 -20.29 -3.50 -39.32
N SER A 788 -21.00 -4.16 -40.24
CA SER A 788 -21.03 -3.79 -41.66
C SER A 788 -21.71 -2.44 -41.91
N ASP A 789 -22.82 -2.14 -41.23
CA ASP A 789 -23.51 -0.86 -41.32
C ASP A 789 -22.69 0.27 -40.70
N LEU A 790 -22.16 0.07 -39.49
CA LEU A 790 -21.32 1.06 -38.80
C LEU A 790 -20.08 1.42 -39.62
N ARG A 791 -19.39 0.41 -40.19
CA ARG A 791 -18.22 0.60 -41.06
C ARG A 791 -18.57 1.34 -42.36
N LYS A 792 -19.71 1.04 -42.96
CA LYS A 792 -20.18 1.70 -44.20
C LYS A 792 -20.44 3.20 -43.98
N GLU A 793 -21.20 3.55 -42.94
CA GLU A 793 -21.52 4.95 -42.62
C GLU A 793 -20.24 5.73 -42.19
N SER A 794 -19.34 5.10 -41.44
CA SER A 794 -18.05 5.70 -41.08
C SER A 794 -17.15 5.98 -42.29
N MET A 795 -17.00 5.02 -43.21
CA MET A 795 -16.18 5.21 -44.41
C MET A 795 -16.78 6.26 -45.36
N ALA A 796 -18.11 6.40 -45.39
CA ALA A 796 -18.78 7.45 -46.17
C ALA A 796 -18.54 8.87 -45.63
N THR A 797 -18.17 9.02 -44.36
CA THR A 797 -18.13 10.32 -43.66
C THR A 797 -16.74 10.73 -43.14
N GLY A 798 -15.69 9.97 -43.44
CA GLY A 798 -14.31 10.31 -43.08
C GLY A 798 -14.00 10.25 -41.58
N SER A 799 -14.73 9.42 -40.83
CA SER A 799 -14.48 9.17 -39.40
C SER A 799 -13.39 8.13 -39.17
N ILE A 800 -12.89 8.05 -37.92
CA ILE A 800 -11.96 7.02 -37.43
C ILE A 800 -12.41 5.61 -37.88
N PRO A 801 -11.52 4.78 -38.48
CA PRO A 801 -11.89 3.50 -39.05
C PRO A 801 -12.19 2.43 -37.99
N ILE A 802 -13.35 1.78 -38.09
CA ILE A 802 -13.81 0.78 -37.12
C ILE A 802 -13.10 -0.56 -37.38
N THR A 803 -12.13 -0.87 -36.52
CA THR A 803 -11.36 -2.12 -36.57
C THR A 803 -12.13 -3.31 -36.00
N VAL A 804 -11.60 -4.53 -36.19
CA VAL A 804 -12.14 -5.76 -35.57
C VAL A 804 -12.10 -5.68 -34.04
N ARG A 805 -11.18 -4.91 -33.45
CA ARG A 805 -11.05 -4.76 -31.98
C ARG A 805 -12.36 -4.32 -31.33
N HIS A 806 -13.11 -3.40 -31.95
CA HIS A 806 -14.38 -2.90 -31.41
C HIS A 806 -15.46 -4.00 -31.34
N ILE A 807 -15.37 -5.04 -32.18
CA ILE A 807 -16.22 -6.23 -32.10
C ILE A 807 -15.84 -7.06 -30.86
N GLU A 808 -14.54 -7.22 -30.59
CA GLU A 808 -14.06 -7.89 -29.38
C GLU A 808 -14.45 -7.11 -28.11
N SER A 809 -14.31 -5.78 -28.12
CA SER A 809 -14.73 -4.87 -27.04
C SER A 809 -16.21 -5.07 -26.69
N MET A 810 -17.06 -5.17 -27.71
CA MET A 810 -18.50 -5.42 -27.56
C MET A 810 -18.80 -6.82 -27.00
N ILE A 811 -18.03 -7.84 -27.38
CA ILE A 811 -18.13 -9.19 -26.82
C ILE A 811 -17.70 -9.19 -25.33
N ARG A 812 -16.59 -8.54 -24.97
CA ARG A 812 -16.16 -8.38 -23.56
C ARG A 812 -17.20 -7.64 -22.73
N MET A 813 -17.82 -6.58 -23.26
CA MET A 813 -18.88 -5.84 -22.56
C MET A 813 -20.15 -6.68 -22.33
N ALA A 814 -20.53 -7.56 -23.28
CA ALA A 814 -21.65 -8.48 -23.08
C ALA A 814 -21.34 -9.54 -22.01
N GLU A 815 -20.09 -10.04 -21.95
CA GLU A 815 -19.61 -10.93 -20.89
C GLU A 815 -19.55 -10.25 -19.52
N ALA A 816 -19.10 -9.00 -19.45
CA ALA A 816 -19.07 -8.21 -18.22
C ALA A 816 -20.50 -7.96 -17.69
N HIS A 817 -21.46 -7.69 -18.58
CA HIS A 817 -22.87 -7.58 -18.21
C HIS A 817 -23.43 -8.92 -17.69
N ALA A 818 -23.13 -10.04 -18.36
CA ALA A 818 -23.53 -11.36 -17.88
C ALA A 818 -22.96 -11.66 -16.48
N ARG A 819 -21.68 -11.34 -16.21
CA ARG A 819 -21.09 -11.43 -14.85
C ARG A 819 -21.80 -10.54 -13.84
N MET A 820 -22.17 -9.31 -14.21
CA MET A 820 -22.86 -8.36 -13.32
C MET A 820 -24.23 -8.92 -12.85
N HIS A 821 -24.89 -9.74 -13.66
CA HIS A 821 -26.11 -10.49 -13.30
C HIS A 821 -25.86 -11.92 -12.75
N LEU A 822 -24.60 -12.29 -12.49
CA LEU A 822 -24.14 -13.65 -12.14
C LEU A 822 -24.62 -14.76 -13.10
N ARG A 823 -24.68 -14.47 -14.41
CA ARG A 823 -25.15 -15.38 -15.47
C ARG A 823 -23.98 -16.12 -16.14
N ASP A 824 -24.08 -17.44 -16.22
CA ASP A 824 -23.14 -18.30 -16.96
C ASP A 824 -23.27 -18.24 -18.49
N TYR A 825 -24.31 -17.57 -19.01
CA TYR A 825 -24.62 -17.49 -20.44
C TYR A 825 -25.00 -16.05 -20.82
N VAL A 826 -24.43 -15.57 -21.92
CA VAL A 826 -24.74 -14.25 -22.50
C VAL A 826 -26.04 -14.33 -23.29
N GLN A 827 -26.98 -13.42 -23.01
CA GLN A 827 -28.27 -13.27 -23.69
C GLN A 827 -28.23 -12.15 -24.75
N GLU A 828 -29.24 -12.11 -25.63
CA GLU A 828 -29.41 -11.00 -26.58
C GLU A 828 -29.44 -9.62 -25.92
N ASP A 829 -30.05 -9.49 -24.73
CA ASP A 829 -30.14 -8.23 -24.00
C ASP A 829 -28.77 -7.71 -23.54
N ASP A 830 -27.87 -8.61 -23.13
CA ASP A 830 -26.50 -8.28 -22.76
C ASP A 830 -25.73 -7.74 -23.98
N VAL A 831 -25.97 -8.33 -25.15
CA VAL A 831 -25.42 -7.88 -26.44
C VAL A 831 -26.05 -6.55 -26.88
N ASN A 832 -27.36 -6.37 -26.73
CA ASN A 832 -28.06 -5.11 -27.03
C ASN A 832 -27.52 -3.96 -26.17
N MET A 833 -27.25 -4.21 -24.88
CA MET A 833 -26.63 -3.27 -23.96
C MET A 833 -25.19 -2.94 -24.40
N ALA A 834 -24.38 -3.95 -24.73
CA ALA A 834 -23.00 -3.75 -25.21
C ALA A 834 -22.92 -2.97 -26.54
N ILE A 835 -23.85 -3.23 -27.47
CA ILE A 835 -24.04 -2.44 -28.70
C ILE A 835 -24.33 -0.98 -28.34
N ARG A 836 -25.27 -0.73 -27.41
CA ARG A 836 -25.65 0.62 -26.99
C ARG A 836 -24.45 1.37 -26.40
N VAL A 837 -23.71 0.78 -25.46
CA VAL A 837 -22.53 1.44 -24.83
C VAL A 837 -21.42 1.72 -25.84
N MET A 838 -21.10 0.76 -26.72
CA MET A 838 -20.08 0.95 -27.75
C MET A 838 -20.49 2.06 -28.76
N LEU A 839 -21.77 2.12 -29.11
CA LEU A 839 -22.28 3.11 -30.07
C LEU A 839 -22.48 4.50 -29.44
N GLU A 840 -22.92 4.60 -28.18
CA GLU A 840 -22.94 5.86 -27.40
C GLU A 840 -21.50 6.41 -27.26
N SER A 841 -20.52 5.57 -26.91
CA SER A 841 -19.11 5.94 -26.87
C SER A 841 -18.57 6.39 -28.23
N PHE A 842 -18.77 5.60 -29.29
CA PHE A 842 -18.24 5.92 -30.62
C PHE A 842 -18.83 7.21 -31.18
N ILE A 843 -20.14 7.45 -31.01
CA ILE A 843 -20.84 8.57 -31.63
C ILE A 843 -20.40 9.92 -31.05
N ASP A 844 -20.04 9.96 -29.76
CA ASP A 844 -19.61 11.20 -29.11
C ASP A 844 -18.16 11.59 -29.41
N THR A 845 -17.36 10.68 -29.96
CA THR A 845 -16.03 11.00 -30.53
C THR A 845 -16.09 11.66 -31.92
N GLN A 846 -17.26 11.66 -32.58
CA GLN A 846 -17.41 12.14 -33.96
C GLN A 846 -17.71 13.64 -34.08
N LYS A 847 -17.32 14.23 -35.22
CA LYS A 847 -17.65 15.62 -35.58
C LYS A 847 -19.18 15.83 -35.55
N PHE A 848 -19.63 16.99 -35.06
CA PHE A 848 -21.04 17.30 -34.79
C PHE A 848 -22.05 16.98 -35.92
N SER A 849 -21.68 17.16 -37.18
CA SER A 849 -22.51 16.81 -38.34
C SER A 849 -22.71 15.29 -38.49
N VAL A 850 -21.63 14.53 -38.31
CA VAL A 850 -21.57 13.06 -38.39
C VAL A 850 -22.28 12.43 -37.19
N MET A 851 -22.08 12.99 -36.01
CA MET A 851 -22.82 12.61 -34.80
C MET A 851 -24.33 12.72 -35.01
N LYS A 852 -24.81 13.78 -35.69
CA LYS A 852 -26.24 13.96 -35.99
C LYS A 852 -26.77 13.00 -37.06
N SER A 853 -26.01 12.68 -38.12
CA SER A 853 -26.45 11.68 -39.10
C SER A 853 -26.48 10.27 -38.49
N MET A 854 -25.43 9.87 -37.77
CA MET A 854 -25.36 8.58 -37.10
C MET A 854 -26.41 8.43 -35.98
N ARG A 855 -26.69 9.49 -35.18
CA ARG A 855 -27.72 9.41 -34.13
C ARG A 855 -29.12 9.20 -34.74
N LYS A 856 -29.32 9.61 -36.00
CA LYS A 856 -30.56 9.37 -36.75
C LYS A 856 -30.64 7.96 -37.37
N THR A 857 -29.55 7.41 -37.90
CA THR A 857 -29.56 6.04 -38.49
C THR A 857 -29.60 4.97 -37.42
N PHE A 858 -28.85 5.12 -36.32
CA PHE A 858 -28.77 4.15 -35.22
C PHE A 858 -29.73 4.42 -34.05
N ALA A 859 -30.67 5.36 -34.22
CA ALA A 859 -31.68 5.73 -33.21
C ALA A 859 -32.40 4.53 -32.58
N ARG A 860 -32.70 3.49 -33.37
CA ARG A 860 -33.37 2.26 -32.91
C ARG A 860 -32.58 1.49 -31.84
N TYR A 861 -31.25 1.53 -31.88
CA TYR A 861 -30.39 0.88 -30.90
C TYR A 861 -30.13 1.79 -29.69
N LEU A 862 -30.01 3.11 -29.92
CA LEU A 862 -29.85 4.11 -28.85
C LEU A 862 -31.09 4.25 -27.95
N ALA A 863 -32.28 3.98 -28.48
CA ALA A 863 -33.54 3.96 -27.73
C ALA A 863 -33.77 2.65 -26.94
N PHE A 864 -32.90 1.65 -27.06
CA PHE A 864 -33.06 0.38 -26.34
C PHE A 864 -32.88 0.58 -24.82
N ARG A 865 -33.90 0.23 -24.03
CA ARG A 865 -34.03 0.58 -22.59
C ARG A 865 -33.76 2.08 -22.32
N ARG A 866 -34.30 3.00 -23.13
CA ARG A 866 -34.60 4.37 -22.68
C ARG A 866 -36.11 4.49 -22.48
N ASP A 867 -36.53 5.20 -21.44
CA ASP A 867 -37.95 5.37 -21.17
C ASP A 867 -38.59 6.28 -22.22
N ASN A 868 -39.82 5.96 -22.64
CA ASN A 868 -40.59 6.82 -23.55
C ASN A 868 -40.75 8.24 -22.97
N ASN A 869 -40.84 8.34 -21.63
CA ASN A 869 -40.88 9.62 -20.91
C ASN A 869 -39.54 10.38 -20.99
N GLU A 870 -38.41 9.69 -20.88
CA GLU A 870 -37.06 10.28 -21.04
C GLU A 870 -36.87 10.82 -22.46
N LEU A 871 -37.29 10.07 -23.48
CA LEU A 871 -37.23 10.49 -24.89
C LEU A 871 -38.11 11.70 -25.19
N LEU A 872 -39.33 11.76 -24.62
CA LEU A 872 -40.19 12.94 -24.71
C LEU A 872 -39.58 14.15 -23.98
N LEU A 873 -38.99 13.94 -22.80
CA LEU A 873 -38.33 14.97 -22.02
C LEU A 873 -37.08 15.53 -22.70
N PHE A 874 -36.33 14.69 -23.42
CA PHE A 874 -35.21 15.11 -24.27
C PHE A 874 -35.67 16.01 -25.43
N ILE A 875 -36.73 15.62 -26.15
CA ILE A 875 -37.34 16.47 -27.20
C ILE A 875 -37.75 17.83 -26.62
N LEU A 876 -38.36 17.81 -25.44
CA LEU A 876 -38.88 19.00 -24.77
C LEU A 876 -37.73 19.91 -24.30
N LYS A 877 -36.70 19.38 -23.64
CA LYS A 877 -35.47 20.14 -23.32
C LYS A 877 -34.79 20.72 -24.56
N GLN A 878 -34.77 19.99 -25.68
CA GLN A 878 -34.24 20.54 -26.94
C GLN A 878 -35.10 21.74 -27.43
N LEU A 879 -36.43 21.67 -27.34
CA LEU A 879 -37.32 22.81 -27.65
C LEU A 879 -37.09 23.99 -26.70
N VAL A 880 -36.85 23.76 -25.40
CA VAL A 880 -36.47 24.80 -24.43
C VAL A 880 -35.17 25.47 -24.86
N ALA A 881 -34.12 24.70 -25.13
CA ALA A 881 -32.81 25.22 -25.53
C ALA A 881 -32.87 26.01 -26.86
N GLU A 882 -33.62 25.52 -27.84
CA GLU A 882 -33.88 26.22 -29.12
C GLU A 882 -34.60 27.56 -28.88
N GLN A 883 -35.63 27.59 -28.02
CA GLN A 883 -36.38 28.80 -27.67
C GLN A 883 -35.55 29.80 -26.84
N VAL A 884 -34.75 29.32 -25.88
CA VAL A 884 -33.83 30.14 -25.07
C VAL A 884 -32.76 30.77 -25.95
N ALA A 885 -32.14 30.01 -26.85
CA ALA A 885 -31.16 30.56 -27.79
C ALA A 885 -31.77 31.63 -28.69
N TYR A 886 -33.00 31.43 -29.18
CA TYR A 886 -33.74 32.42 -29.95
C TYR A 886 -34.03 33.69 -29.15
N GLN A 887 -34.57 33.56 -27.94
CA GLN A 887 -34.88 34.70 -27.06
C GLN A 887 -33.62 35.47 -26.66
N ARG A 888 -32.55 34.77 -26.23
CA ARG A 888 -31.28 35.37 -25.80
C ARG A 888 -30.62 36.16 -26.92
N ASN A 889 -30.58 35.61 -28.15
CA ASN A 889 -30.04 36.30 -29.32
C ASN A 889 -30.90 37.51 -29.77
N ARG A 890 -32.20 37.52 -29.46
CA ARG A 890 -33.13 38.58 -29.88
C ARG A 890 -33.30 39.70 -28.84
N TYR A 891 -33.24 39.38 -27.56
CA TYR A 891 -33.59 40.29 -26.46
C TYR A 891 -32.44 40.51 -25.45
N GLY A 892 -31.37 39.72 -25.48
CA GLY A 892 -30.21 39.81 -24.58
C GLY A 892 -30.46 39.34 -23.14
N ALA A 893 -31.65 39.61 -22.60
CA ALA A 893 -32.08 39.19 -21.27
C ALA A 893 -32.42 37.68 -21.22
N GLN A 894 -32.09 37.05 -20.09
CA GLN A 894 -32.70 35.78 -19.68
C GLN A 894 -34.09 36.07 -19.09
N GLN A 895 -35.05 35.16 -19.29
CA GLN A 895 -36.40 35.25 -18.73
C GLN A 895 -36.62 34.07 -17.78
N ASP A 896 -37.21 34.32 -16.61
CA ASP A 896 -37.44 33.31 -15.56
C ASP A 896 -38.48 32.24 -15.94
N VAL A 897 -39.29 32.52 -16.97
CA VAL A 897 -40.34 31.64 -17.49
C VAL A 897 -40.27 31.60 -19.01
N ILE A 898 -40.26 30.39 -19.59
CA ILE A 898 -40.22 30.18 -21.05
C ILE A 898 -41.51 29.51 -21.49
N GLU A 899 -42.23 30.15 -22.41
CA GLU A 899 -43.45 29.60 -23.02
C GLU A 899 -43.12 28.84 -24.34
N ILE A 900 -43.60 27.59 -24.44
CA ILE A 900 -43.43 26.69 -25.61
C ILE A 900 -44.80 26.19 -26.06
N PRO A 901 -45.16 26.27 -27.36
CA PRO A 901 -46.39 25.69 -27.87
C PRO A 901 -46.43 24.16 -27.74
N GLU A 902 -47.50 23.62 -27.14
CA GLU A 902 -47.77 22.17 -27.04
C GLU A 902 -47.64 21.46 -28.41
N LYS A 903 -48.09 22.15 -29.47
CA LYS A 903 -48.08 21.67 -30.85
C LYS A 903 -46.68 21.23 -31.32
N ASP A 904 -45.63 21.96 -30.96
CA ASP A 904 -44.28 21.69 -31.46
C ASP A 904 -43.68 20.43 -30.80
N LEU A 905 -44.09 20.14 -29.55
CA LEU A 905 -43.82 18.86 -28.90
C LEU A 905 -44.59 17.72 -29.57
N VAL A 906 -45.88 17.90 -29.90
CA VAL A 906 -46.69 16.89 -30.61
C VAL A 906 -46.08 16.55 -31.97
N ASP A 907 -45.68 17.56 -32.75
CA ASP A 907 -45.13 17.37 -34.10
C ASP A 907 -43.70 16.83 -34.11
N LYS A 908 -42.90 17.01 -33.04
CA LYS A 908 -41.65 16.25 -32.83
C LYS A 908 -41.91 14.82 -32.30
N ALA A 909 -42.82 14.61 -31.35
CA ALA A 909 -43.15 13.29 -30.79
C ALA A 909 -43.72 12.31 -31.85
N ARG A 910 -44.52 12.82 -32.79
CA ARG A 910 -45.00 12.07 -33.97
C ARG A 910 -43.88 11.46 -34.81
N GLN A 911 -42.69 12.08 -34.86
CA GLN A 911 -41.54 11.56 -35.63
C GLN A 911 -40.90 10.33 -34.98
N ILE A 912 -41.20 10.07 -33.70
CA ILE A 912 -40.79 8.86 -32.95
C ILE A 912 -41.97 7.87 -32.85
N ASN A 913 -43.10 8.15 -33.51
CA ASN A 913 -44.37 7.39 -33.45
C ASN A 913 -45.02 7.36 -32.05
N ILE A 914 -44.68 8.31 -31.16
CA ILE A 914 -45.32 8.44 -29.85
C ILE A 914 -46.58 9.32 -30.03
N HIS A 915 -47.74 8.75 -29.72
CA HIS A 915 -49.05 9.39 -29.95
C HIS A 915 -49.82 9.75 -28.67
N ASN A 916 -49.39 9.27 -27.49
CA ASN A 916 -50.01 9.60 -26.21
C ASN A 916 -49.02 10.38 -25.32
N LEU A 917 -49.38 11.61 -24.96
CA LEU A 917 -48.59 12.50 -24.10
C LEU A 917 -49.20 12.66 -22.69
N SER A 918 -50.42 12.16 -22.43
CA SER A 918 -51.09 12.30 -21.12
C SER A 918 -50.26 11.69 -19.98
N ALA A 919 -49.88 10.43 -20.12
CA ALA A 919 -49.03 9.70 -19.19
C ALA A 919 -47.62 10.30 -19.01
N PHE A 920 -47.20 11.23 -19.89
CA PHE A 920 -45.97 11.99 -19.73
C PHE A 920 -46.18 13.26 -18.89
N TYR A 921 -47.26 14.03 -19.14
CA TYR A 921 -47.61 15.19 -18.32
C TYR A 921 -47.99 14.83 -16.87
N ASP A 922 -48.57 13.65 -16.67
CA ASP A 922 -48.87 13.11 -15.34
C ASP A 922 -47.65 12.52 -14.62
N SER A 923 -46.52 12.32 -15.32
CA SER A 923 -45.31 11.72 -14.75
C SER A 923 -44.52 12.70 -13.89
N ASP A 924 -43.98 12.26 -12.76
CA ASP A 924 -43.19 13.12 -11.89
C ASP A 924 -41.86 13.56 -12.51
N MET A 925 -41.36 12.87 -13.54
CA MET A 925 -40.22 13.31 -14.37
C MET A 925 -40.48 14.67 -15.06
N PHE A 926 -41.72 14.94 -15.48
CA PHE A 926 -42.11 16.24 -16.05
C PHE A 926 -42.05 17.34 -14.97
N ARG A 927 -42.52 17.03 -13.75
CA ARG A 927 -42.56 17.95 -12.61
C ARG A 927 -41.19 18.20 -11.99
N SER A 928 -40.35 17.18 -11.85
CA SER A 928 -39.00 17.27 -11.26
C SER A 928 -38.08 18.18 -12.06
N ASN A 929 -38.31 18.30 -13.36
CA ASN A 929 -37.61 19.21 -14.27
C ASN A 929 -38.25 20.61 -14.36
N LYS A 930 -39.20 20.96 -13.48
CA LYS A 930 -39.93 22.25 -13.39
C LYS A 930 -40.82 22.61 -14.60
N PHE A 931 -41.29 21.62 -15.37
CA PHE A 931 -42.28 21.87 -16.42
C PHE A 931 -43.71 21.95 -15.86
N SER A 932 -44.50 22.86 -16.44
CA SER A 932 -45.93 23.02 -16.18
C SER A 932 -46.72 23.17 -17.48
N HIS A 933 -47.97 22.72 -17.53
CA HIS A 933 -48.81 22.77 -18.74
C HIS A 933 -50.12 23.54 -18.46
N ASP A 934 -50.30 24.69 -19.11
CA ASP A 934 -51.60 25.38 -19.15
C ASP A 934 -52.48 24.85 -20.29
N LEU A 935 -53.34 23.89 -19.96
CA LEU A 935 -54.33 23.29 -20.87
C LEU A 935 -55.26 24.30 -21.56
N LYS A 936 -55.45 25.51 -21.02
CA LYS A 936 -56.31 26.54 -21.62
C LYS A 936 -55.56 27.34 -22.69
N LYS A 937 -54.26 27.54 -22.53
CA LYS A 937 -53.40 28.24 -23.50
C LYS A 937 -52.72 27.30 -24.50
N LYS A 938 -52.60 26.00 -24.18
CA LYS A 938 -51.76 25.02 -24.91
C LYS A 938 -50.28 25.41 -24.93
N LEU A 939 -49.83 25.94 -23.78
CA LEU A 939 -48.46 26.33 -23.54
C LEU A 939 -47.88 25.44 -22.44
N ILE A 940 -46.71 24.88 -22.74
CA ILE A 940 -45.81 24.30 -21.76
C ILE A 940 -44.93 25.45 -21.28
N MET A 941 -44.96 25.72 -19.97
CA MET A 941 -44.10 26.71 -19.34
C MET A 941 -43.00 26.01 -18.58
N GLN A 942 -41.74 26.36 -18.87
CA GLN A 942 -40.62 26.02 -18.01
C GLN A 942 -40.42 27.14 -16.98
N GLN A 943 -40.23 26.76 -15.72
CA GLN A 943 -39.73 27.65 -14.67
C GLN A 943 -38.30 27.23 -14.29
N PHE A 944 -37.45 28.17 -13.90
CA PHE A 944 -36.07 27.87 -13.50
C PHE A 944 -35.85 27.72 -12.00
#